data_AF-A0A1F3IU32-F1
#
_entry.id   AF-A0A1F3IU32-F1
#
_cell.length_a   1.000
_cell.length_b   1.000
_cell.length_c   1.000
_cell.angle_alpha   90.00
_cell.angle_beta   90.00
_cell.angle_gamma   90.00
#
_symmetry.space_group_name_H-M   'P 1'
#
loop_
_entity.id
_entity.type
_entity.pdbx_description
1 polymer ?
#
loop_
_entity_poly.entity_id
_entity_poly.type
_entity_poly.pdbx_seq_one_letter_code
_entity_poly.pdbx_strand_id
1 'polypeptide(L)'
;MDTLVRESSGILVRKSGRLKRMKSILAIKIFSWTAMLFLTLASFVSFGQGVGISETTITPDNSAILELRSISRGFLVPRLTAVQRTSIASPARGLLVYDTDSASLWYYEGGWQKITNQVQLDAIQAELNNTQNGAGLGTNGDYIVNTTANYINLATDLADADDILDDQLKTIADSTHQIQAELDVTQAGAGLNTDGTYTADATTNYITTATSLDNADFLLDDQLKTIADSTHQIQAELDVTQAGAGLNTDGTYTADATTNYITTATATSLDNADFLLDDQLKTIADSTHQIQAELDVTQAGAGLDTDGTYVQNTLANYIDVATDLADADDILDAQLKVIADSINDLNSLTDSHIYIGDASDVAQEVLISGDVTITNTGEVTIGEGKVNSFKIFDGTIVNDDVNAAAAIDAAKISNGVVDNTEFDYLNGVTSAIQTQLDAKVDENAAIVGATKTKITYDAKGLVTSGTDATASDILNVAAGDIAATNVQAAINELDSEKEPLLVNSAGLAAALSDETGTGLAVFATSPSLTTPNIGAATATSINNLALTEAADGFTIAGGTTSRTLTVTGADATLSGSNTGDVTLAGENYLSITNQVITANAVNLSGTNVTGTLAAERFPALTGDVTTTAGSLATTIADNAVTVAKIGTAGAGDANKFLSTNGSGDPYWEDKSVFTPGLVSANIFVGNATGVATAVAMTGDVAIDNTGLTTIQNGAVAVTNIEALADAQFIIGTDGTAANNTKVTMSGDVTMNNTGATTIGAGKVTNDMLAGSINLTTKVTNVLPVANGGTGLSSTTANQILYSSAANTITGLATSNNGVLVTDGSGVPTISSTLPNGVTATTQTFGNNSTAVATTAFVANANYTYAILPALQSTTSTTLVNIPGLSATLEANATYEFEVVIAAASSSNAGNKYGVNFTGTGARVESQLFGNIDPSSVGGESVWIFNTQTDYAYVTYNGYGNIRIQGLVSTSTDSGTFTIQQSKVTSGTATAHRDTYLKIKRVL
;
A
#
# COMPACT_ATOMS: atom_id res chain seq x y z
N MET A 1 -186.37 16.62 60.88
CA MET A 1 -187.66 15.94 60.63
C MET A 1 -187.52 14.44 60.86
N ASP A 2 -187.87 13.90 62.03
CA ASP A 2 -188.08 14.60 63.31
C ASP A 2 -188.06 13.65 64.54
N THR A 3 -187.87 14.25 65.72
CA THR A 3 -188.47 13.97 67.06
C THR A 3 -189.31 12.68 67.31
N LEU A 4 -189.42 12.07 68.52
CA LEU A 4 -189.10 12.41 69.92
C LEU A 4 -189.06 11.13 70.82
N VAL A 5 -188.20 11.10 71.85
CA VAL A 5 -188.42 10.75 73.29
C VAL A 5 -189.69 9.95 73.71
N ARG A 6 -189.59 8.93 74.61
CA ARG A 6 -190.00 8.99 76.06
C ARG A 6 -189.74 7.73 76.96
N GLU A 7 -189.81 7.98 78.28
CA GLU A 7 -189.32 7.32 79.51
C GLU A 7 -190.08 6.11 80.13
N SER A 8 -189.37 5.36 81.00
CA SER A 8 -189.72 4.86 82.37
C SER A 8 -190.83 3.83 82.73
N SER A 9 -190.39 2.69 83.29
CA SER A 9 -190.66 2.15 84.67
C SER A 9 -192.04 1.64 85.19
N GLY A 10 -192.07 0.36 85.60
CA GLY A 10 -192.90 -0.21 86.72
C GLY A 10 -194.21 -0.96 86.36
N ILE A 11 -194.84 -1.83 87.21
CA ILE A 11 -194.47 -2.52 88.48
C ILE A 11 -195.56 -3.59 88.87
N LEU A 12 -195.31 -4.50 89.86
CA LEU A 12 -196.28 -5.41 90.59
C LEU A 12 -196.93 -6.62 89.80
N VAL A 13 -197.40 -7.78 90.36
CA VAL A 13 -197.10 -8.56 91.62
C VAL A 13 -197.79 -9.96 91.75
N ARG A 14 -197.22 -10.88 92.59
CA ARG A 14 -197.83 -12.07 93.32
C ARG A 14 -198.37 -13.30 92.54
N LYS A 15 -198.62 -14.50 93.14
CA LYS A 15 -197.94 -15.32 94.21
C LYS A 15 -198.60 -16.74 94.36
N SER A 16 -197.81 -17.81 94.45
CA SER A 16 -198.03 -19.14 95.12
C SER A 16 -199.40 -19.90 95.14
N GLY A 17 -199.37 -21.22 94.84
CA GLY A 17 -199.58 -22.23 95.91
C GLY A 17 -200.71 -23.30 95.88
N ARG A 18 -200.40 -24.49 95.33
CA ARG A 18 -200.75 -25.87 95.82
C ARG A 18 -202.21 -26.45 95.83
N LEU A 19 -202.24 -27.79 95.59
CA LEU A 19 -203.32 -28.80 95.70
C LEU A 19 -204.49 -28.68 94.68
N LYS A 20 -204.91 -29.71 93.89
CA LYS A 20 -205.24 -31.14 94.14
C LYS A 20 -206.51 -31.28 95.02
N ARG A 21 -207.54 -32.11 94.74
CA ARG A 21 -207.64 -33.30 93.85
C ARG A 21 -209.08 -33.90 93.90
N MET A 22 -209.73 -34.20 92.77
CA MET A 22 -210.71 -35.32 92.63
C MET A 22 -210.56 -36.02 91.25
N LYS A 23 -209.32 -36.33 90.85
CA LYS A 23 -208.77 -37.71 90.91
C LYS A 23 -209.25 -38.62 89.74
N SER A 24 -208.53 -38.49 88.61
CA SER A 24 -208.18 -39.57 87.65
C SER A 24 -208.81 -39.64 86.24
N ILE A 25 -209.93 -38.98 85.89
CA ILE A 25 -210.52 -39.15 84.53
C ILE A 25 -210.53 -37.89 83.65
N LEU A 26 -210.70 -36.68 84.20
CA LEU A 26 -210.84 -35.46 83.37
C LEU A 26 -209.51 -34.88 82.80
N ALA A 27 -208.35 -35.39 83.24
CA ALA A 27 -207.06 -34.76 82.98
C ALA A 27 -206.40 -35.09 81.62
N ILE A 28 -206.85 -36.13 80.91
CA ILE A 28 -206.13 -36.67 79.75
C ILE A 28 -206.43 -35.90 78.45
N LYS A 29 -207.65 -35.38 78.25
CA LYS A 29 -208.04 -34.77 76.97
C LYS A 29 -207.47 -33.37 76.70
N ILE A 30 -207.10 -32.60 77.74
CA ILE A 30 -206.55 -31.24 77.55
C ILE A 30 -205.07 -31.29 77.12
N PHE A 31 -204.29 -32.27 77.58
CA PHE A 31 -202.89 -32.46 77.16
C PHE A 31 -202.77 -32.73 75.65
N SER A 32 -203.81 -33.31 75.04
CA SER A 32 -203.88 -33.60 73.60
C SER A 32 -203.98 -32.36 72.71
N TRP A 33 -204.36 -31.18 73.23
CA TRP A 33 -204.53 -29.96 72.42
C TRP A 33 -203.35 -28.98 72.57
N THR A 34 -202.71 -28.92 73.74
CA THR A 34 -201.47 -28.12 73.90
C THR A 34 -200.28 -28.73 73.16
N ALA A 35 -200.22 -30.05 73.01
CA ALA A 35 -199.16 -30.73 72.25
C ALA A 35 -199.25 -30.47 70.73
N MET A 36 -200.45 -30.25 70.19
CA MET A 36 -200.66 -30.08 68.74
C MET A 36 -200.38 -28.64 68.26
N LEU A 37 -200.49 -27.64 69.15
CA LEU A 37 -200.19 -26.23 68.84
C LEU A 37 -198.68 -25.94 68.78
N PHE A 38 -197.83 -26.79 69.35
CA PHE A 38 -196.38 -26.60 69.35
C PHE A 38 -195.67 -27.18 68.11
N LEU A 39 -196.43 -27.66 67.12
CA LEU A 39 -195.92 -28.41 65.95
C LEU A 39 -195.97 -27.62 64.63
N THR A 40 -196.21 -26.29 64.66
CA THR A 40 -196.44 -25.49 63.43
C THR A 40 -195.70 -24.15 63.32
N LEU A 41 -194.91 -23.72 64.32
CA LEU A 41 -194.12 -22.47 64.23
C LEU A 41 -192.70 -22.59 64.81
N ALA A 42 -191.72 -22.97 63.98
CA ALA A 42 -190.33 -22.48 63.99
C ALA A 42 -189.48 -23.19 62.91
N SER A 43 -189.10 -22.50 61.82
CA SER A 43 -188.11 -23.00 60.85
C SER A 43 -187.61 -21.88 59.92
N PHE A 44 -186.39 -21.40 60.15
CA PHE A 44 -185.58 -20.64 59.17
C PHE A 44 -184.08 -20.87 59.46
N VAL A 45 -183.24 -20.77 58.43
CA VAL A 45 -181.78 -21.04 58.45
C VAL A 45 -181.04 -19.79 57.97
N SER A 46 -179.77 -19.62 58.36
CA SER A 46 -178.94 -18.44 58.03
C SER A 46 -177.60 -18.84 57.42
N PHE A 47 -177.03 -17.96 56.57
CA PHE A 47 -175.73 -18.10 55.91
C PHE A 47 -174.84 -16.86 56.18
N GLY A 48 -173.51 -17.04 56.18
CA GLY A 48 -172.52 -15.96 56.38
C GLY A 48 -171.93 -15.43 55.06
N GLN A 49 -171.26 -14.27 55.11
CA GLN A 49 -170.77 -13.54 53.93
C GLN A 49 -169.40 -12.89 54.19
N GLY A 50 -168.52 -12.83 53.18
CA GLY A 50 -167.20 -12.17 53.22
C GLY A 50 -167.25 -10.66 52.92
N VAL A 51 -166.09 -9.97 53.00
CA VAL A 51 -166.02 -8.50 52.89
C VAL A 51 -165.32 -8.05 51.61
N GLY A 52 -165.98 -7.20 50.83
CA GLY A 52 -165.39 -6.51 49.68
C GLY A 52 -165.52 -5.00 49.84
N ILE A 53 -164.46 -4.26 49.51
CA ILE A 53 -164.46 -2.80 49.49
C ILE A 53 -164.11 -2.35 48.08
N SER A 54 -165.09 -1.76 47.40
CA SER A 54 -164.97 -1.32 46.01
C SER A 54 -165.87 -0.12 45.74
N GLU A 55 -165.59 0.61 44.65
CA GLU A 55 -166.41 1.70 44.14
C GLU A 55 -167.69 1.21 43.43
N THR A 56 -167.77 -0.09 43.12
CA THR A 56 -168.97 -0.76 42.59
C THR A 56 -169.34 -1.96 43.46
N THR A 57 -170.56 -2.47 43.35
CA THR A 57 -170.97 -3.68 44.06
C THR A 57 -170.22 -4.89 43.48
N ILE A 58 -169.32 -5.47 44.28
CA ILE A 58 -168.64 -6.73 43.97
C ILE A 58 -169.15 -7.84 44.89
N THR A 59 -169.20 -9.07 44.37
CA THR A 59 -169.01 -10.26 45.21
C THR A 59 -167.50 -10.41 45.39
N PRO A 60 -166.96 -10.46 46.63
CA PRO A 60 -165.55 -10.73 46.85
C PRO A 60 -165.20 -12.12 46.29
N ASP A 61 -163.98 -12.30 45.79
CA ASP A 61 -163.52 -13.64 45.43
C ASP A 61 -163.59 -14.59 46.64
N ASN A 62 -164.00 -15.84 46.43
CA ASN A 62 -164.16 -16.83 47.51
C ASN A 62 -162.86 -17.17 48.25
N SER A 63 -161.69 -16.86 47.68
CA SER A 63 -160.38 -16.97 48.34
C SER A 63 -160.01 -15.72 49.18
N ALA A 64 -160.69 -14.59 48.98
CA ALA A 64 -160.37 -13.31 49.60
C ALA A 64 -161.31 -12.99 50.77
N ILE A 65 -160.80 -13.07 52.00
CA ILE A 65 -161.54 -12.63 53.21
C ILE A 65 -161.74 -11.10 53.24
N LEU A 66 -160.86 -10.36 52.58
CA LEU A 66 -161.00 -8.94 52.23
C LEU A 66 -160.50 -8.74 50.79
N GLU A 67 -161.35 -8.25 49.90
CA GLU A 67 -160.93 -7.81 48.57
C GLU A 67 -161.03 -6.27 48.43
N LEU A 68 -159.98 -5.65 47.88
CA LEU A 68 -159.91 -4.22 47.58
C LEU A 68 -159.85 -4.02 46.06
N ARG A 69 -160.96 -3.61 45.44
CA ARG A 69 -161.05 -3.43 43.98
C ARG A 69 -161.42 -1.99 43.61
N SER A 70 -160.47 -1.23 43.08
CA SER A 70 -160.70 0.12 42.56
C SER A 70 -159.88 0.32 41.29
N ILE A 71 -160.38 1.17 40.39
CA ILE A 71 -159.67 1.67 39.20
C ILE A 71 -159.15 3.10 39.39
N SER A 72 -159.48 3.74 40.53
CA SER A 72 -159.15 5.14 40.81
C SER A 72 -158.32 5.34 42.10
N ARG A 73 -158.12 4.28 42.89
CA ARG A 73 -157.45 4.29 44.20
C ARG A 73 -156.61 3.03 44.39
N GLY A 74 -155.42 3.17 44.98
CA GLY A 74 -154.59 2.04 45.40
C GLY A 74 -154.81 1.67 46.87
N PHE A 75 -154.39 0.47 47.27
CA PHE A 75 -154.27 0.11 48.69
C PHE A 75 -153.06 0.81 49.30
N LEU A 76 -153.30 1.83 50.13
CA LEU A 76 -152.25 2.53 50.85
C LEU A 76 -151.89 1.76 52.14
N VAL A 77 -150.85 0.92 52.05
CA VAL A 77 -150.20 0.31 53.22
C VAL A 77 -149.72 1.37 54.22
N PRO A 78 -149.52 1.01 55.51
CA PRO A 78 -148.92 1.92 56.48
C PRO A 78 -147.60 2.51 55.96
N ARG A 79 -147.54 3.84 55.87
CA ARG A 79 -146.32 4.59 55.55
C ARG A 79 -145.66 5.00 56.85
N LEU A 80 -144.44 4.54 57.08
CA LEU A 80 -143.74 4.64 58.35
C LEU A 80 -142.27 4.98 58.10
N THR A 81 -141.65 5.75 59.00
CA THR A 81 -140.18 5.84 59.04
C THR A 81 -139.57 4.49 59.42
N ALA A 82 -138.28 4.28 59.21
CA ALA A 82 -137.59 3.04 59.57
C ALA A 82 -137.68 2.76 61.08
N VAL A 83 -137.68 3.82 61.90
CA VAL A 83 -137.90 3.74 63.36
C VAL A 83 -139.34 3.37 63.67
N GLN A 84 -140.33 3.96 63.00
CA GLN A 84 -141.75 3.62 63.20
C GLN A 84 -142.09 2.20 62.74
N ARG A 85 -141.46 1.72 61.66
CA ARG A 85 -141.56 0.33 61.17
C ARG A 85 -140.99 -0.68 62.16
N THR A 86 -139.79 -0.42 62.68
CA THR A 86 -139.11 -1.33 63.61
C THR A 86 -139.69 -1.30 65.03
N SER A 87 -140.40 -0.24 65.42
CA SER A 87 -141.11 -0.14 66.71
C SER A 87 -142.54 -0.69 66.72
N ILE A 88 -143.01 -1.32 65.63
CA ILE A 88 -144.23 -2.14 65.66
C ILE A 88 -143.99 -3.33 66.61
N ALA A 89 -144.69 -3.36 67.73
CA ALA A 89 -144.65 -4.48 68.67
C ALA A 89 -145.31 -5.73 68.05
N SER A 90 -144.59 -6.86 68.07
CA SER A 90 -145.01 -8.16 67.52
C SER A 90 -145.62 -8.09 66.11
N PRO A 91 -144.87 -7.66 65.08
CA PRO A 91 -145.39 -7.58 63.71
C PRO A 91 -145.79 -8.97 63.19
N ALA A 92 -146.93 -9.05 62.51
CA ALA A 92 -147.36 -10.29 61.86
C ALA A 92 -146.44 -10.63 60.66
N ARG A 93 -146.15 -11.92 60.44
CA ARG A 93 -145.50 -12.36 59.18
C ARG A 93 -146.41 -12.01 58.01
N GLY A 94 -145.84 -11.47 56.93
CA GLY A 94 -146.57 -10.90 55.81
C GLY A 94 -147.09 -9.47 56.02
N LEU A 95 -146.83 -8.82 57.16
CA LEU A 95 -147.17 -7.40 57.35
C LEU A 95 -146.38 -6.54 56.36
N LEU A 96 -147.09 -5.89 55.44
CA LEU A 96 -146.52 -5.05 54.38
C LEU A 96 -146.61 -3.57 54.79
N VAL A 97 -145.50 -2.85 54.66
CA VAL A 97 -145.41 -1.40 54.94
C VAL A 97 -144.58 -0.71 53.86
N TYR A 98 -144.78 0.59 53.70
CA TYR A 98 -143.89 1.43 52.91
C TYR A 98 -142.99 2.24 53.85
N ASP A 99 -141.70 1.96 53.78
CA ASP A 99 -140.68 2.66 54.57
C ASP A 99 -140.33 3.98 53.86
N THR A 100 -140.60 5.10 54.53
CA THR A 100 -140.45 6.43 53.94
C THR A 100 -139.01 6.92 53.91
N ASP A 101 -138.14 6.40 54.77
CA ASP A 101 -136.75 6.86 54.90
C ASP A 101 -135.87 6.23 53.81
N SER A 102 -136.17 4.98 53.47
CA SER A 102 -135.56 4.22 52.36
C SER A 102 -136.39 4.22 51.08
N ALA A 103 -137.50 4.96 51.05
CA ALA A 103 -138.46 5.10 49.94
C ALA A 103 -138.89 3.77 49.28
N SER A 104 -139.03 2.70 50.08
CA SER A 104 -139.13 1.31 49.60
C SER A 104 -140.29 0.55 50.24
N LEU A 105 -140.81 -0.46 49.53
CA LEU A 105 -141.67 -1.48 50.14
C LEU A 105 -140.83 -2.45 50.98
N TRP A 106 -141.32 -2.73 52.19
CA TRP A 106 -140.76 -3.75 53.08
C TRP A 106 -141.88 -4.64 53.62
N TYR A 107 -141.57 -5.92 53.85
CA TYR A 107 -142.48 -6.87 54.49
C TYR A 107 -141.81 -7.53 55.69
N TYR A 108 -142.59 -7.96 56.68
CA TYR A 108 -142.07 -8.66 57.85
C TYR A 108 -142.10 -10.18 57.65
N GLU A 109 -140.96 -10.83 57.85
CA GLU A 109 -140.73 -12.26 57.66
C GLU A 109 -139.85 -12.79 58.81
N GLY A 110 -140.26 -12.55 60.07
CA GLY A 110 -139.42 -12.78 61.27
C GLY A 110 -138.34 -11.70 61.48
N GLY A 111 -137.91 -11.05 60.41
CA GLY A 111 -137.27 -9.73 60.38
C GLY A 111 -137.86 -8.90 59.21
N TRP A 112 -137.60 -7.60 59.16
CA TRP A 112 -138.06 -6.78 58.04
C TRP A 112 -137.16 -6.96 56.80
N GLN A 113 -137.75 -7.33 55.67
CA GLN A 113 -137.07 -7.56 54.39
C GLN A 113 -137.39 -6.47 53.36
N LYS A 114 -136.38 -6.01 52.61
CA LYS A 114 -136.51 -5.03 51.52
C LYS A 114 -136.66 -5.76 50.19
N ILE A 115 -137.47 -5.21 49.29
CA ILE A 115 -137.58 -5.68 47.90
C ILE A 115 -136.57 -4.91 47.02
N THR A 116 -135.78 -5.62 46.21
CA THR A 116 -134.70 -5.10 45.36
C THR A 116 -134.81 -5.64 43.91
N ASN A 117 -133.96 -5.14 43.00
CA ASN A 117 -133.94 -5.50 41.58
C ASN A 117 -132.69 -6.31 41.23
N GLN A 118 -132.86 -7.51 40.64
CA GLN A 118 -131.76 -8.40 40.25
C GLN A 118 -130.86 -7.81 39.14
N VAL A 119 -131.45 -7.11 38.16
CA VAL A 119 -130.78 -6.74 36.89
C VAL A 119 -129.53 -5.86 37.08
N GLN A 120 -129.45 -5.11 38.19
CA GLN A 120 -128.28 -4.27 38.50
C GLN A 120 -127.10 -5.06 39.09
N LEU A 121 -127.33 -6.22 39.70
CA LEU A 121 -126.27 -7.08 40.24
C LEU A 121 -125.51 -7.78 39.12
N ASP A 122 -126.26 -8.29 38.14
CA ASP A 122 -125.71 -9.04 36.99
C ASP A 122 -124.76 -8.17 36.14
N ALA A 123 -125.06 -6.87 36.01
CA ALA A 123 -124.23 -5.91 35.28
C ALA A 123 -122.89 -5.63 35.98
N ILE A 124 -122.90 -5.43 37.31
CA ILE A 124 -121.68 -5.17 38.11
C ILE A 124 -120.74 -6.38 38.05
N GLN A 125 -121.28 -7.60 38.06
CA GLN A 125 -120.46 -8.81 37.93
C GLN A 125 -119.76 -8.90 36.56
N ALA A 126 -120.38 -8.40 35.48
CA ALA A 126 -119.76 -8.39 34.15
C ALA A 126 -118.58 -7.42 34.06
N GLU A 127 -118.69 -6.21 34.64
CA GLU A 127 -117.59 -5.25 34.69
C GLU A 127 -116.42 -5.75 35.56
N LEU A 128 -116.71 -6.40 36.69
CA LEU A 128 -115.72 -7.05 37.54
C LEU A 128 -114.96 -8.16 36.79
N ASN A 129 -115.68 -9.08 36.14
CA ASN A 129 -115.06 -10.17 35.37
C ASN A 129 -114.17 -9.65 34.22
N ASN A 130 -114.60 -8.59 33.53
CA ASN A 130 -113.79 -7.98 32.47
C ASN A 130 -112.51 -7.35 33.01
N THR A 131 -112.59 -6.71 34.18
CA THR A 131 -111.43 -6.10 34.87
C THR A 131 -110.45 -7.17 35.35
N GLN A 132 -110.95 -8.26 35.93
CA GLN A 132 -110.15 -9.42 36.35
C GLN A 132 -109.41 -10.04 35.15
N ASN A 133 -110.14 -10.42 34.10
CA ASN A 133 -109.56 -11.01 32.89
C ASN A 133 -108.51 -10.10 32.23
N GLY A 134 -108.76 -8.78 32.20
CA GLY A 134 -107.83 -7.79 31.65
C GLY A 134 -106.55 -7.63 32.48
N ALA A 135 -106.61 -7.94 33.78
CA ALA A 135 -105.47 -7.99 34.69
C ALA A 135 -104.92 -9.43 34.88
N GLY A 136 -105.23 -10.37 33.98
CA GLY A 136 -104.73 -11.75 34.08
C GLY A 136 -105.27 -12.55 35.26
N LEU A 137 -106.30 -12.08 35.96
CA LEU A 137 -106.97 -12.79 37.05
C LEU A 137 -108.15 -13.61 36.53
N GLY A 138 -108.32 -14.81 37.08
CA GLY A 138 -109.49 -15.65 36.84
C GLY A 138 -110.76 -15.13 37.51
N THR A 139 -111.90 -15.75 37.18
CA THR A 139 -113.22 -15.38 37.72
C THR A 139 -113.40 -15.64 39.22
N ASN A 140 -112.43 -16.29 39.87
CA ASN A 140 -112.32 -16.47 41.32
C ASN A 140 -111.31 -15.51 41.99
N GLY A 141 -110.54 -14.75 41.21
CA GLY A 141 -109.51 -13.82 41.69
C GLY A 141 -108.07 -14.35 41.68
N ASP A 142 -107.84 -15.63 41.39
CA ASP A 142 -106.49 -16.20 41.28
C ASP A 142 -105.78 -15.69 40.01
N TYR A 143 -104.46 -15.50 40.05
CA TYR A 143 -103.68 -15.13 38.86
C TYR A 143 -103.52 -16.30 37.89
N ILE A 144 -103.66 -16.03 36.59
CA ILE A 144 -103.51 -17.00 35.51
C ILE A 144 -102.17 -16.76 34.82
N VAL A 145 -101.20 -17.64 35.12
CA VAL A 145 -99.85 -17.59 34.55
C VAL A 145 -99.89 -17.57 33.02
N ASN A 146 -99.43 -16.48 32.42
CA ASN A 146 -99.30 -16.38 30.96
C ASN A 146 -98.02 -17.07 30.48
N THR A 147 -98.09 -18.39 30.33
CA THR A 147 -96.97 -19.24 29.90
C THR A 147 -96.42 -18.95 28.50
N THR A 148 -97.05 -18.07 27.71
CA THR A 148 -96.54 -17.61 26.41
C THR A 148 -95.85 -16.24 26.44
N ALA A 149 -95.80 -15.57 27.59
CA ALA A 149 -95.04 -14.33 27.75
C ALA A 149 -93.54 -14.59 27.85
N ASN A 150 -92.70 -13.71 27.28
CA ASN A 150 -91.25 -13.89 27.32
C ASN A 150 -90.63 -13.67 28.71
N TYR A 151 -91.21 -12.79 29.52
CA TYR A 151 -90.64 -12.33 30.79
C TYR A 151 -91.44 -12.80 32.02
N ILE A 152 -92.78 -12.82 31.95
CA ILE A 152 -93.66 -13.10 33.11
C ILE A 152 -94.28 -14.52 33.10
N ASN A 153 -93.72 -15.47 32.36
CA ASN A 153 -94.22 -16.85 32.26
C ASN A 153 -94.01 -17.72 33.50
N LEU A 154 -93.27 -17.22 34.50
CA LEU A 154 -93.08 -17.85 35.81
C LEU A 154 -93.79 -17.10 36.95
N ALA A 155 -94.38 -15.94 36.68
CA ALA A 155 -95.06 -15.14 37.71
C ALA A 155 -96.21 -15.91 38.36
N THR A 156 -96.33 -15.78 39.68
CA THR A 156 -97.29 -16.49 40.53
C THR A 156 -98.46 -15.62 40.96
N ASP A 157 -98.27 -14.30 41.03
CA ASP A 157 -99.34 -13.29 41.11
C ASP A 157 -99.01 -12.02 40.29
N LEU A 158 -99.83 -10.97 40.45
CA LEU A 158 -99.68 -9.70 39.74
C LEU A 158 -98.53 -8.81 40.23
N ALA A 159 -98.11 -8.94 41.50
CA ALA A 159 -96.94 -8.22 42.01
C ALA A 159 -95.67 -8.94 41.54
N ASP A 160 -95.65 -10.27 41.61
CA ASP A 160 -94.57 -11.11 41.06
C ASP A 160 -94.39 -10.88 39.54
N ALA A 161 -95.48 -10.61 38.80
CA ALA A 161 -95.41 -10.23 37.38
C ALA A 161 -94.81 -8.82 37.12
N ASP A 162 -94.96 -7.88 38.06
CA ASP A 162 -94.41 -6.51 37.98
C ASP A 162 -92.94 -6.51 38.43
N ASP A 163 -92.64 -7.15 39.56
CA ASP A 163 -91.30 -7.35 40.12
C ASP A 163 -90.37 -8.08 39.11
N ILE A 164 -90.83 -9.20 38.51
CA ILE A 164 -90.06 -9.90 37.46
C ILE A 164 -89.84 -9.01 36.23
N LEU A 165 -90.79 -8.14 35.87
CA LEU A 165 -90.64 -7.25 34.73
C LEU A 165 -89.64 -6.12 35.02
N ASP A 166 -89.64 -5.55 36.22
CA ASP A 166 -88.66 -4.53 36.64
C ASP A 166 -87.26 -5.12 36.77
N ASP A 167 -87.10 -6.33 37.33
CA ASP A 167 -85.80 -7.03 37.39
C ASP A 167 -85.23 -7.31 35.97
N GLN A 168 -86.09 -7.66 35.00
CA GLN A 168 -85.68 -7.82 33.60
C GLN A 168 -85.31 -6.48 32.95
N LEU A 169 -86.11 -5.41 33.15
CA LEU A 169 -85.81 -4.07 32.65
C LEU A 169 -84.51 -3.52 33.24
N LYS A 170 -84.29 -3.72 34.55
CA LYS A 170 -83.05 -3.37 35.25
C LYS A 170 -81.86 -4.16 34.71
N THR A 171 -82.00 -5.47 34.52
CA THR A 171 -80.94 -6.31 33.94
C THR A 171 -80.54 -5.83 32.54
N ILE A 172 -81.52 -5.43 31.71
CA ILE A 172 -81.27 -4.86 30.38
C ILE A 172 -80.58 -3.48 30.47
N ALA A 173 -81.01 -2.62 31.40
CA ALA A 173 -80.41 -1.30 31.61
C ALA A 173 -78.94 -1.40 32.09
N ASP A 174 -78.68 -2.22 33.11
CA ASP A 174 -77.33 -2.47 33.63
C ASP A 174 -76.41 -3.07 32.54
N SER A 175 -76.91 -4.03 31.76
CA SER A 175 -76.18 -4.60 30.61
C SER A 175 -75.85 -3.55 29.55
N THR A 176 -76.79 -2.65 29.25
CA THR A 176 -76.59 -1.56 28.28
C THR A 176 -75.52 -0.57 28.75
N HIS A 177 -75.50 -0.25 30.05
CA HIS A 177 -74.47 0.58 30.65
C HIS A 177 -73.08 -0.09 30.66
N GLN A 178 -73.01 -1.41 30.88
CA GLN A 178 -71.76 -2.16 30.79
C GLN A 178 -71.21 -2.17 29.35
N ILE A 179 -72.05 -2.45 28.36
CA ILE A 179 -71.67 -2.44 26.93
C ILE A 179 -71.17 -1.05 26.50
N GLN A 180 -71.82 0.03 26.98
CA GLN A 180 -71.32 1.39 26.69
C GLN A 180 -69.96 1.65 27.35
N ALA A 181 -69.74 1.21 28.59
CA ALA A 181 -68.44 1.38 29.26
C ALA A 181 -67.31 0.58 28.58
N GLU A 182 -67.59 -0.63 28.09
CA GLU A 182 -66.64 -1.41 27.29
C GLU A 182 -66.36 -0.74 25.93
N LEU A 183 -67.37 -0.16 25.29
CA LEU A 183 -67.23 0.61 24.06
C LEU A 183 -66.39 1.88 24.27
N ASP A 184 -66.66 2.64 25.33
CA ASP A 184 -65.90 3.86 25.68
C ASP A 184 -64.42 3.53 25.95
N VAL A 185 -64.14 2.44 26.68
CA VAL A 185 -62.77 1.97 26.96
C VAL A 185 -62.04 1.51 25.70
N THR A 186 -62.72 0.76 24.82
CA THR A 186 -62.10 0.29 23.56
C THR A 186 -61.92 1.40 22.53
N GLN A 187 -62.82 2.38 22.47
CA GLN A 187 -62.66 3.59 21.65
C GLN A 187 -61.49 4.44 22.14
N ALA A 188 -61.44 4.76 23.45
CA ALA A 188 -60.35 5.54 24.02
C ALA A 188 -58.99 4.84 23.89
N GLY A 189 -58.95 3.51 24.08
CA GLY A 189 -57.74 2.69 23.85
C GLY A 189 -57.27 2.65 22.39
N ALA A 190 -58.15 2.95 21.44
CA ALA A 190 -57.85 3.09 20.01
C ALA A 190 -57.66 4.56 19.57
N GLY A 191 -57.56 5.51 20.51
CA GLY A 191 -57.40 6.94 20.21
C GLY A 191 -58.64 7.60 19.61
N LEU A 192 -59.82 6.97 19.72
CA LEU A 192 -61.10 7.54 19.30
C LEU A 192 -61.76 8.30 20.45
N ASN A 193 -62.23 9.51 20.15
CA ASN A 193 -63.08 10.32 21.01
C ASN A 193 -64.51 9.76 21.04
N THR A 194 -65.32 10.19 22.00
CA THR A 194 -66.72 9.74 22.16
C THR A 194 -67.68 10.20 21.05
N ASP A 195 -67.22 11.03 20.10
CA ASP A 195 -67.94 11.37 18.86
C ASP A 195 -67.46 10.55 17.64
N GLY A 196 -66.52 9.62 17.83
CA GLY A 196 -65.92 8.79 16.79
C GLY A 196 -64.76 9.46 16.02
N THR A 197 -64.35 10.69 16.37
CA THR A 197 -63.17 11.33 15.76
C THR A 197 -61.87 10.77 16.36
N TYR A 198 -60.81 10.69 15.56
CA TYR A 198 -59.50 10.19 16.01
C TYR A 198 -58.60 11.33 16.51
N THR A 199 -57.92 11.09 17.64
CA THR A 199 -56.91 11.98 18.22
C THR A 199 -55.54 11.29 18.19
N ALA A 200 -54.60 11.82 17.40
CA ALA A 200 -53.23 11.34 17.38
C ALA A 200 -52.52 11.56 18.74
N ASP A 201 -51.85 10.52 19.23
CA ASP A 201 -50.98 10.64 20.42
C ASP A 201 -49.68 11.35 20.05
N ALA A 202 -49.57 12.60 20.50
CA ALA A 202 -48.43 13.49 20.28
C ALA A 202 -47.14 13.06 21.02
N THR A 203 -47.17 11.99 21.82
CA THR A 203 -45.98 11.38 22.45
C THR A 203 -45.37 10.25 21.64
N THR A 204 -46.05 9.79 20.58
CA THR A 204 -45.52 8.78 19.65
C THR A 204 -44.48 9.38 18.69
N ASN A 205 -43.71 8.52 18.00
CA ASN A 205 -42.74 8.98 17.00
C ASN A 205 -43.30 9.04 15.57
N TYR A 206 -44.18 8.10 15.21
CA TYR A 206 -44.55 7.84 13.80
C TYR A 206 -46.01 8.16 13.43
N ILE A 207 -46.92 8.28 14.40
CA ILE A 207 -48.36 8.50 14.15
C ILE A 207 -48.87 9.86 14.66
N THR A 208 -47.97 10.78 15.01
CA THR A 208 -48.30 12.14 15.51
C THR A 208 -49.10 13.00 14.53
N THR A 209 -49.10 12.64 13.23
CA THR A 209 -49.84 13.29 12.15
C THR A 209 -51.04 12.47 11.67
N ALA A 210 -51.35 11.34 12.32
CA ALA A 210 -52.44 10.46 11.90
C ALA A 210 -53.82 11.14 12.07
N THR A 211 -54.65 11.03 11.03
CA THR A 211 -56.00 11.62 10.99
C THR A 211 -57.12 10.61 11.24
N SER A 212 -56.77 9.32 11.30
CA SER A 212 -57.63 8.17 11.56
C SER A 212 -56.76 6.98 11.97
N LEU A 213 -57.39 5.90 12.46
CA LEU A 213 -56.71 4.61 12.69
C LEU A 213 -56.08 4.04 11.41
N ASP A 214 -56.82 4.05 10.30
CA ASP A 214 -56.34 3.63 8.97
C ASP A 214 -55.10 4.43 8.51
N ASN A 215 -55.06 5.73 8.79
CA ASN A 215 -53.89 6.58 8.54
C ASN A 215 -52.75 6.32 9.55
N ALA A 216 -53.03 5.88 10.78
CA ALA A 216 -52.01 5.50 11.75
C ALA A 216 -51.32 4.19 11.33
N ASP A 217 -52.10 3.19 10.90
CA ASP A 217 -51.60 1.93 10.35
C ASP A 217 -50.78 2.18 9.06
N PHE A 218 -51.27 3.02 8.15
CA PHE A 218 -50.54 3.38 6.92
C PHE A 218 -49.20 4.09 7.21
N LEU A 219 -49.16 5.03 8.18
CA LEU A 219 -47.92 5.68 8.59
C LEU A 219 -46.95 4.69 9.25
N LEU A 220 -47.45 3.70 10.00
CA LEU A 220 -46.61 2.68 10.61
C LEU A 220 -46.05 1.69 9.56
N ASP A 221 -46.84 1.31 8.56
CA ASP A 221 -46.40 0.47 7.44
C ASP A 221 -45.34 1.17 6.57
N ASP A 222 -45.53 2.45 6.24
CA ASP A 222 -44.53 3.25 5.51
C ASP A 222 -43.18 3.32 6.25
N GLN A 223 -43.21 3.47 7.58
CA GLN A 223 -42.00 3.49 8.39
C GLN A 223 -41.37 2.10 8.55
N LEU A 224 -42.17 1.04 8.71
CA LEU A 224 -41.68 -0.35 8.68
C LEU A 224 -41.05 -0.70 7.33
N LYS A 225 -41.65 -0.25 6.22
CA LYS A 225 -41.10 -0.38 4.87
C LYS A 225 -39.80 0.39 4.71
N THR A 226 -39.74 1.64 5.20
CA THR A 226 -38.53 2.46 5.17
C THR A 226 -37.37 1.77 5.91
N ILE A 227 -37.64 1.17 7.08
CA ILE A 227 -36.66 0.38 7.86
C ILE A 227 -36.23 -0.89 7.10
N ALA A 228 -37.17 -1.62 6.49
CA ALA A 228 -36.87 -2.83 5.71
C ALA A 228 -36.03 -2.51 4.46
N ASP A 229 -36.40 -1.49 3.68
CA ASP A 229 -35.64 -1.05 2.50
C ASP A 229 -34.23 -0.58 2.90
N SER A 230 -34.08 0.14 4.03
CA SER A 230 -32.78 0.55 4.57
C SER A 230 -31.92 -0.64 4.98
N THR A 231 -32.53 -1.67 5.61
CA THR A 231 -31.83 -2.89 6.00
C THR A 231 -31.35 -3.68 4.78
N HIS A 232 -32.16 -3.74 3.72
CA HIS A 232 -31.75 -4.34 2.44
C HIS A 232 -30.62 -3.56 1.74
N GLN A 233 -30.62 -2.22 1.82
CA GLN A 233 -29.51 -1.40 1.31
C GLN A 233 -28.21 -1.64 2.09
N ILE A 234 -28.27 -1.65 3.42
CA ILE A 234 -27.11 -1.94 4.28
C ILE A 234 -26.55 -3.34 4.00
N GLN A 235 -27.40 -4.36 3.79
CA GLN A 235 -26.93 -5.68 3.39
C GLN A 235 -26.26 -5.67 2.01
N ALA A 236 -26.81 -4.95 1.03
CA ALA A 236 -26.19 -4.84 -0.30
C ALA A 236 -24.84 -4.11 -0.27
N GLU A 237 -24.68 -3.08 0.57
CA GLU A 237 -23.38 -2.41 0.79
C GLU A 237 -22.39 -3.34 1.51
N LEU A 238 -22.86 -4.14 2.48
CA LEU A 238 -22.06 -5.16 3.15
C LEU A 238 -21.60 -6.25 2.19
N ASP A 239 -22.49 -6.78 1.34
CA ASP A 239 -22.17 -7.80 0.34
C ASP A 239 -21.12 -7.28 -0.66
N VAL A 240 -21.25 -6.02 -1.11
CA VAL A 240 -20.30 -5.37 -2.03
C VAL A 240 -18.93 -5.13 -1.36
N THR A 241 -18.91 -4.70 -0.10
CA THR A 241 -17.64 -4.45 0.62
C THR A 241 -16.95 -5.75 1.03
N GLN A 242 -17.70 -6.80 1.39
CA GLN A 242 -17.18 -8.15 1.61
C GLN A 242 -16.56 -8.71 0.33
N ALA A 243 -17.31 -8.73 -0.78
CA ALA A 243 -16.81 -9.23 -2.06
C ALA A 243 -15.61 -8.42 -2.57
N GLY A 244 -15.61 -7.09 -2.40
CA GLY A 244 -14.48 -6.21 -2.74
C GLY A 244 -13.23 -6.45 -1.88
N ALA A 245 -13.38 -7.01 -0.69
CA ALA A 245 -12.30 -7.44 0.20
C ALA A 245 -11.99 -8.96 0.07
N GLY A 246 -12.52 -9.65 -0.94
CA GLY A 246 -12.29 -11.08 -1.16
C GLY A 246 -13.00 -12.00 -0.17
N LEU A 247 -13.97 -11.51 0.59
CA LEU A 247 -14.81 -12.34 1.47
C LEU A 247 -16.05 -12.86 0.72
N ASN A 248 -16.35 -14.14 0.91
CA ASN A 248 -17.60 -14.77 0.55
C ASN A 248 -18.72 -14.38 1.54
N THR A 249 -19.98 -14.65 1.17
CA THR A 249 -21.17 -14.39 2.01
C THR A 249 -21.26 -15.25 3.27
N ASP A 250 -20.39 -16.24 3.45
CA ASP A 250 -20.21 -16.99 4.70
C ASP A 250 -19.05 -16.49 5.57
N GLY A 251 -18.38 -15.41 5.15
CA GLY A 251 -17.22 -14.82 5.81
C GLY A 251 -15.88 -15.52 5.50
N THR A 252 -15.85 -16.52 4.62
CA THR A 252 -14.58 -17.16 4.20
C THR A 252 -13.83 -16.30 3.19
N TYR A 253 -12.51 -16.22 3.30
CA TYR A 253 -11.66 -15.47 2.38
C TYR A 253 -11.29 -16.30 1.15
N THR A 254 -11.38 -15.69 -0.03
CA THR A 254 -10.97 -16.24 -1.33
C THR A 254 -9.93 -15.34 -1.97
N ALA A 255 -8.68 -15.76 -1.95
CA ALA A 255 -7.58 -15.05 -2.59
C ALA A 255 -7.72 -15.04 -4.13
N ASP A 256 -7.36 -13.94 -4.77
CA ASP A 256 -7.32 -13.87 -6.24
C ASP A 256 -6.07 -14.57 -6.77
N ALA A 257 -6.30 -15.71 -7.43
CA ALA A 257 -5.26 -16.57 -8.01
C ALA A 257 -4.48 -15.93 -9.19
N THR A 258 -4.81 -14.70 -9.60
CA THR A 258 -4.03 -13.92 -10.58
C THR A 258 -3.00 -12.98 -9.93
N THR A 259 -2.99 -12.84 -8.59
CA THR A 259 -2.01 -11.98 -7.90
C THR A 259 -0.69 -12.72 -7.61
N ASN A 260 0.42 -11.97 -7.58
CA ASN A 260 1.76 -12.55 -7.43
C ASN A 260 2.10 -13.00 -6.00
N TYR A 261 1.44 -12.45 -4.99
CA TYR A 261 1.81 -12.61 -3.57
C TYR A 261 0.68 -13.22 -2.71
N ILE A 262 -0.57 -12.82 -2.99
CA ILE A 262 -1.77 -13.20 -2.24
C ILE A 262 -2.46 -14.34 -3.00
N THR A 263 -1.81 -15.50 -3.05
CA THR A 263 -2.31 -16.68 -3.78
C THR A 263 -3.27 -17.50 -2.93
N THR A 264 -4.11 -18.33 -3.57
CA THR A 264 -4.98 -19.30 -2.91
C THR A 264 -4.25 -20.41 -2.13
N ALA A 265 -2.92 -20.49 -2.25
CA ALA A 265 -2.08 -21.39 -1.47
C ALA A 265 -1.40 -20.71 -0.26
N THR A 266 -1.37 -19.37 -0.22
CA THR A 266 -0.68 -18.59 0.83
C THR A 266 -1.65 -17.86 1.75
N ALA A 267 -2.65 -17.16 1.19
CA ALA A 267 -3.57 -16.33 1.95
C ALA A 267 -4.90 -17.05 2.29
N THR A 268 -5.17 -17.20 3.58
CA THR A 268 -6.34 -17.92 4.15
C THR A 268 -7.36 -17.00 4.84
N SER A 269 -7.01 -15.73 5.03
CA SER A 269 -7.83 -14.67 5.64
C SER A 269 -7.35 -13.32 5.12
N LEU A 270 -8.14 -12.26 5.31
CA LEU A 270 -7.71 -10.88 5.06
C LEU A 270 -6.47 -10.49 5.88
N ASP A 271 -6.43 -10.90 7.15
CA ASP A 271 -5.33 -10.68 8.08
C ASP A 271 -4.01 -11.34 7.60
N ASN A 272 -4.09 -12.58 7.12
CA ASN A 272 -2.96 -13.28 6.49
C ASN A 272 -2.59 -12.65 5.13
N ALA A 273 -3.56 -12.20 4.34
CA ALA A 273 -3.30 -11.49 3.08
C ALA A 273 -2.56 -10.16 3.28
N ASP A 274 -2.91 -9.40 4.31
CA ASP A 274 -2.26 -8.15 4.70
C ASP A 274 -0.84 -8.42 5.23
N PHE A 275 -0.68 -9.38 6.14
CA PHE A 275 0.63 -9.81 6.66
C PHE A 275 1.59 -10.27 5.56
N LEU A 276 1.10 -11.07 4.59
CA LEU A 276 1.89 -11.49 3.42
C LEU A 276 2.28 -10.32 2.52
N LEU A 277 1.45 -9.28 2.43
CA LEU A 277 1.75 -8.11 1.62
C LEU A 277 2.76 -7.18 2.32
N ASP A 278 2.68 -7.04 3.64
CA ASP A 278 3.65 -6.29 4.46
C ASP A 278 5.03 -6.98 4.48
N ASP A 279 5.09 -8.30 4.64
CA ASP A 279 6.34 -9.08 4.55
C ASP A 279 7.04 -8.88 3.19
N GLN A 280 6.28 -8.85 2.10
CA GLN A 280 6.84 -8.63 0.76
C GLN A 280 7.23 -7.16 0.55
N LEU A 281 6.45 -6.19 1.06
CA LEU A 281 6.83 -4.77 1.10
C LEU A 281 8.12 -4.55 1.87
N LYS A 282 8.26 -5.19 3.04
CA LYS A 282 9.47 -5.17 3.85
C LYS A 282 10.65 -5.83 3.14
N THR A 283 10.45 -6.99 2.51
CA THR A 283 11.50 -7.68 1.74
C THR A 283 12.02 -6.79 0.60
N ILE A 284 11.13 -6.08 -0.10
CA ILE A 284 11.48 -5.12 -1.16
C ILE A 284 12.22 -3.90 -0.58
N ALA A 285 11.78 -3.35 0.57
CA ALA A 285 12.43 -2.23 1.23
C ALA A 285 13.84 -2.58 1.73
N ASP A 286 14.00 -3.71 2.42
CA ASP A 286 15.30 -4.21 2.90
C ASP A 286 16.25 -4.48 1.72
N SER A 287 15.76 -5.08 0.63
CA SER A 287 16.54 -5.31 -0.61
C SER A 287 16.98 -3.99 -1.26
N THR A 288 16.10 -2.99 -1.28
CA THR A 288 16.41 -1.65 -1.83
C THR A 288 17.47 -0.95 -0.99
N HIS A 289 17.41 -1.06 0.34
CA HIS A 289 18.45 -0.54 1.23
C HIS A 289 19.79 -1.27 1.09
N GLN A 290 19.80 -2.58 0.86
CA GLN A 290 21.02 -3.33 0.56
C GLN A 290 21.66 -2.89 -0.76
N ILE A 291 20.87 -2.78 -1.84
CA ILE A 291 21.34 -2.28 -3.14
C ILE A 291 21.88 -0.86 -3.04
N GLN A 292 21.24 0.03 -2.27
CA GLN A 292 21.77 1.37 -2.04
C GLN A 292 23.10 1.34 -1.27
N ALA A 293 23.24 0.48 -0.25
CA ALA A 293 24.50 0.35 0.49
C ALA A 293 25.64 -0.24 -0.37
N GLU A 294 25.36 -1.18 -1.27
CA GLU A 294 26.32 -1.69 -2.25
C GLU A 294 26.70 -0.62 -3.28
N LEU A 295 25.73 0.20 -3.71
CA LEU A 295 25.96 1.35 -4.60
C LEU A 295 26.84 2.41 -3.92
N ASP A 296 26.51 2.82 -2.69
CA ASP A 296 27.28 3.79 -1.90
C ASP A 296 28.74 3.32 -1.70
N VAL A 297 28.94 2.02 -1.40
CA VAL A 297 30.27 1.42 -1.22
C VAL A 297 31.05 1.34 -2.53
N THR A 298 30.41 1.02 -3.66
CA THR A 298 31.09 0.95 -4.97
C THR A 298 31.36 2.34 -5.56
N GLN A 299 30.48 3.31 -5.33
CA GLN A 299 30.71 4.73 -5.60
C GLN A 299 31.91 5.24 -4.80
N ALA A 300 31.90 5.12 -3.48
CA ALA A 300 33.00 5.58 -2.62
C ALA A 300 34.33 4.87 -2.94
N GLY A 301 34.28 3.56 -3.28
CA GLY A 301 35.44 2.79 -3.71
C GLY A 301 36.03 3.25 -5.06
N ALA A 302 35.20 3.85 -5.93
CA ALA A 302 35.61 4.48 -7.18
C ALA A 302 35.90 5.99 -7.04
N GLY A 303 35.86 6.55 -5.82
CA GLY A 303 36.04 7.98 -5.60
C GLY A 303 34.86 8.84 -6.06
N LEU A 304 33.64 8.31 -6.04
CA LEU A 304 32.40 9.05 -6.24
C LEU A 304 31.68 9.27 -4.89
N ASP A 305 31.06 10.44 -4.72
CA ASP A 305 30.11 10.71 -3.64
C ASP A 305 28.75 10.04 -3.96
N THR A 306 27.83 9.99 -2.99
CA THR A 306 26.53 9.29 -3.13
C THR A 306 25.56 9.92 -4.13
N ASP A 307 25.82 11.13 -4.60
CA ASP A 307 25.11 11.75 -5.74
C ASP A 307 25.73 11.41 -7.11
N GLY A 308 26.83 10.66 -7.12
CA GLY A 308 27.58 10.27 -8.32
C GLY A 308 28.62 11.30 -8.79
N THR A 309 28.85 12.39 -8.06
CA THR A 309 29.93 13.35 -8.38
C THR A 309 31.30 12.82 -7.96
N TYR A 310 32.36 13.18 -8.69
CA TYR A 310 33.72 12.70 -8.41
C TYR A 310 34.39 13.49 -7.29
N VAL A 311 34.95 12.76 -6.32
CA VAL A 311 35.63 13.28 -5.12
C VAL A 311 37.14 13.19 -5.33
N GLN A 312 37.73 14.32 -5.76
CA GLN A 312 39.16 14.45 -6.05
C GLN A 312 40.04 14.04 -4.85
N ASN A 313 40.84 12.97 -5.03
CA ASN A 313 41.78 12.50 -4.02
C ASN A 313 43.07 13.32 -4.02
N THR A 314 43.02 14.50 -3.39
CA THR A 314 44.15 15.45 -3.23
C THR A 314 45.38 14.92 -2.46
N LEU A 315 45.39 13.65 -2.06
CA LEU A 315 46.54 12.96 -1.46
C LEU A 315 47.19 11.91 -2.39
N ALA A 316 46.65 11.70 -3.59
CA ALA A 316 47.17 10.73 -4.55
C ALA A 316 48.24 11.35 -5.46
N ASN A 317 49.45 10.78 -5.50
CA ASN A 317 50.63 11.32 -6.19
C ASN A 317 50.45 11.65 -7.70
N TYR A 318 49.42 11.13 -8.35
CA TYR A 318 49.20 11.28 -9.79
C TYR A 318 47.79 11.77 -10.18
N ILE A 319 46.76 11.55 -9.36
CA ILE A 319 45.36 11.91 -9.68
C ILE A 319 44.79 13.00 -8.75
N ASP A 320 45.67 13.73 -8.06
CA ASP A 320 45.30 14.86 -7.19
C ASP A 320 44.62 16.02 -7.94
N VAL A 321 44.77 16.09 -9.27
CA VAL A 321 44.15 17.09 -10.15
C VAL A 321 43.01 16.55 -11.03
N ALA A 322 42.66 15.26 -10.94
CA ALA A 322 41.59 14.67 -11.73
C ALA A 322 40.22 15.30 -11.43
N THR A 323 39.36 15.49 -12.44
CA THR A 323 38.02 16.07 -12.27
C THR A 323 36.87 15.06 -12.43
N ASP A 324 37.13 13.92 -13.07
CA ASP A 324 36.29 12.72 -13.05
C ASP A 324 37.13 11.43 -13.14
N LEU A 325 36.46 10.27 -13.22
CA LEU A 325 37.12 8.96 -13.33
C LEU A 325 37.89 8.74 -14.63
N ALA A 326 37.42 9.28 -15.76
CA ALA A 326 38.14 9.17 -17.03
C ALA A 326 39.37 10.08 -17.04
N ASP A 327 39.25 11.28 -16.46
CA ASP A 327 40.37 12.17 -16.15
C ASP A 327 41.43 11.45 -15.29
N ALA A 328 41.01 10.69 -14.27
CA ALA A 328 41.91 9.94 -13.40
C ALA A 328 42.65 8.80 -14.14
N ASP A 329 41.96 8.05 -15.00
CA ASP A 329 42.57 7.02 -15.85
C ASP A 329 43.52 7.62 -16.90
N ASP A 330 43.13 8.70 -17.59
CA ASP A 330 43.96 9.39 -18.61
C ASP A 330 45.25 9.96 -18.00
N ILE A 331 45.19 10.55 -16.79
CA ILE A 331 46.39 11.04 -16.10
C ILE A 331 47.29 9.87 -15.64
N LEU A 332 46.71 8.75 -15.22
CA LEU A 332 47.47 7.56 -14.82
C LEU A 332 48.15 6.88 -16.01
N ASP A 333 47.49 6.72 -17.16
CA ASP A 333 48.09 6.20 -18.39
C ASP A 333 49.22 7.11 -18.89
N ALA A 334 49.00 8.44 -18.89
CA ALA A 334 50.03 9.40 -19.24
C ALA A 334 51.30 9.23 -18.37
N GLN A 335 51.15 8.98 -17.06
CA GLN A 335 52.28 8.76 -16.16
C GLN A 335 52.92 7.37 -16.31
N LEU A 336 52.12 6.32 -16.54
CA LEU A 336 52.62 4.99 -16.90
C LEU A 336 53.43 5.04 -18.20
N LYS A 337 53.02 5.85 -19.18
CA LYS A 337 53.78 6.08 -20.41
C LYS A 337 55.11 6.78 -20.14
N VAL A 338 55.14 7.84 -19.31
CA VAL A 338 56.39 8.51 -18.92
C VAL A 338 57.37 7.54 -18.24
N ILE A 339 56.87 6.65 -17.37
CA ILE A 339 57.67 5.61 -16.73
C ILE A 339 58.17 4.57 -17.76
N ALA A 340 57.32 4.12 -18.69
CA ALA A 340 57.68 3.17 -19.73
C ALA A 340 58.72 3.74 -20.71
N ASP A 341 58.57 4.99 -21.14
CA ASP A 341 59.55 5.70 -21.96
C ASP A 341 60.90 5.76 -21.22
N SER A 342 60.91 6.18 -19.94
CA SER A 342 62.11 6.28 -19.11
C SER A 342 62.83 4.94 -18.91
N ILE A 343 62.09 3.83 -18.82
CA ILE A 343 62.64 2.48 -18.73
C ILE A 343 63.23 2.03 -20.08
N ASN A 344 62.60 2.39 -21.21
CA ASN A 344 63.12 2.06 -22.53
C ASN A 344 64.44 2.80 -22.82
N ASP A 345 64.53 4.09 -22.47
CA ASP A 345 65.76 4.88 -22.60
C ASP A 345 66.92 4.25 -21.81
N LEU A 346 66.67 3.81 -20.56
CA LEU A 346 67.67 3.13 -19.72
C LEU A 346 68.20 1.81 -20.31
N ASN A 347 67.42 1.16 -21.18
CA ASN A 347 67.80 -0.08 -21.87
C ASN A 347 68.47 0.14 -23.24
N SER A 348 68.66 1.39 -23.67
CA SER A 348 69.16 1.75 -25.02
C SER A 348 70.58 2.34 -25.05
N LEU A 349 71.42 1.99 -24.07
CA LEU A 349 72.83 2.42 -24.01
C LEU A 349 73.57 2.15 -25.33
N THR A 350 74.18 3.21 -25.87
CA THR A 350 75.03 3.10 -27.07
C THR A 350 76.46 2.70 -26.73
N ASP A 351 77.23 2.19 -27.70
CA ASP A 351 78.60 1.73 -27.46
C ASP A 351 79.47 2.77 -26.72
N SER A 352 80.30 2.29 -25.80
CA SER A 352 81.17 3.07 -24.90
C SER A 352 80.51 4.00 -23.90
N HIS A 353 79.17 4.01 -23.76
CA HIS A 353 78.49 4.72 -22.68
C HIS A 353 78.21 3.81 -21.46
N ILE A 354 78.23 4.40 -20.27
CA ILE A 354 77.79 3.79 -19.01
C ILE A 354 76.95 4.78 -18.20
N TYR A 355 76.12 4.28 -17.29
CA TYR A 355 75.52 5.13 -16.25
C TYR A 355 76.49 5.32 -15.08
N ILE A 356 76.76 6.58 -14.71
CA ILE A 356 77.43 6.96 -13.46
C ILE A 356 76.61 8.01 -12.73
N GLY A 357 76.77 8.10 -11.40
CA GLY A 357 76.17 9.18 -10.61
C GLY A 357 76.77 10.54 -10.96
N ASP A 358 75.93 11.55 -11.12
CA ASP A 358 76.33 12.94 -11.18
C ASP A 358 76.67 13.50 -9.77
N ALA A 359 76.87 14.82 -9.65
CA ALA A 359 77.19 15.46 -8.37
C ALA A 359 76.01 15.48 -7.36
N SER A 360 74.85 14.90 -7.71
CA SER A 360 73.64 14.74 -6.89
C SER A 360 73.21 13.27 -6.80
N ASP A 361 74.12 12.32 -7.09
CA ASP A 361 73.89 10.87 -7.14
C ASP A 361 72.84 10.41 -8.19
N VAL A 362 72.50 11.25 -9.18
CA VAL A 362 71.57 10.91 -10.27
C VAL A 362 72.30 10.17 -11.39
N ALA A 363 71.77 9.04 -11.84
CA ALA A 363 72.37 8.26 -12.93
C ALA A 363 72.31 9.03 -14.27
N GLN A 364 73.48 9.36 -14.82
CA GLN A 364 73.65 10.02 -16.12
C GLN A 364 74.45 9.12 -17.08
N GLU A 365 74.03 9.08 -18.34
CA GLU A 365 74.78 8.42 -19.41
C GLU A 365 76.07 9.20 -19.70
N VAL A 366 77.23 8.55 -19.57
CA VAL A 366 78.55 9.13 -19.77
C VAL A 366 79.43 8.21 -20.61
N LEU A 367 80.03 8.77 -21.66
CA LEU A 367 80.99 8.11 -22.55
C LEU A 367 82.32 7.83 -21.81
N ILE A 368 82.70 6.56 -21.64
CA ILE A 368 84.07 6.20 -21.26
C ILE A 368 84.99 6.50 -22.45
N SER A 369 86.03 7.30 -22.23
CA SER A 369 86.99 7.65 -23.28
C SER A 369 88.41 7.82 -22.75
N GLY A 370 89.39 7.78 -23.65
CA GLY A 370 90.80 8.06 -23.34
C GLY A 370 91.67 6.81 -23.26
N ASP A 371 91.82 6.24 -22.07
CA ASP A 371 92.73 5.11 -21.80
C ASP A 371 92.05 3.74 -21.80
N VAL A 372 90.73 3.72 -21.60
CA VAL A 372 89.87 2.53 -21.55
C VAL A 372 88.65 2.77 -22.44
N THR A 373 88.18 1.73 -23.11
CA THR A 373 86.94 1.71 -23.91
C THR A 373 86.12 0.47 -23.57
N ILE A 374 84.79 0.61 -23.57
CA ILE A 374 83.85 -0.49 -23.29
C ILE A 374 82.87 -0.65 -24.46
N THR A 375 82.43 -1.88 -24.76
CA THR A 375 81.34 -2.15 -25.72
C THR A 375 80.00 -2.33 -24.99
N ASN A 376 78.89 -2.24 -25.72
CA ASN A 376 77.56 -2.61 -25.19
C ASN A 376 77.43 -4.10 -24.81
N THR A 377 78.37 -4.95 -25.25
CA THR A 377 78.51 -6.36 -24.80
C THR A 377 79.31 -6.52 -23.51
N GLY A 378 79.84 -5.44 -22.93
CA GLY A 378 80.63 -5.46 -21.70
C GLY A 378 82.12 -5.81 -21.89
N GLU A 379 82.63 -5.79 -23.12
CA GLU A 379 84.05 -5.99 -23.38
C GLU A 379 84.84 -4.74 -22.99
N VAL A 380 85.68 -4.84 -21.95
CA VAL A 380 86.55 -3.76 -21.48
C VAL A 380 87.93 -3.89 -22.10
N THR A 381 88.34 -2.90 -22.87
CA THR A 381 89.64 -2.84 -23.55
C THR A 381 90.46 -1.65 -23.06
N ILE A 382 91.76 -1.86 -22.86
CA ILE A 382 92.72 -0.82 -22.47
C ILE A 382 93.59 -0.51 -23.69
N GLY A 383 93.77 0.78 -24.01
CA GLY A 383 94.56 1.18 -25.17
C GLY A 383 96.04 0.76 -25.08
N GLU A 384 96.67 0.53 -26.24
CA GLU A 384 98.09 0.19 -26.30
C GLU A 384 98.96 1.28 -25.64
N GLY A 385 99.90 0.85 -24.79
CA GLY A 385 100.80 1.74 -24.04
C GLY A 385 100.14 2.59 -22.95
N LYS A 386 98.84 2.44 -22.66
CA LYS A 386 98.14 3.27 -21.66
C LYS A 386 98.44 2.87 -20.21
N VAL A 387 98.83 1.63 -19.95
CA VAL A 387 99.46 1.23 -18.68
C VAL A 387 100.97 1.48 -18.79
N ASN A 388 101.49 2.38 -17.95
CA ASN A 388 102.91 2.70 -17.89
C ASN A 388 103.47 2.37 -16.49
N SER A 389 104.80 2.43 -16.33
CA SER A 389 105.47 2.08 -15.07
C SER A 389 105.14 2.95 -13.87
N PHE A 390 104.49 4.11 -14.03
CA PHE A 390 103.98 4.93 -12.92
C PHE A 390 102.56 4.53 -12.49
N LYS A 391 101.85 3.71 -13.27
CA LYS A 391 100.52 3.17 -12.95
C LYS A 391 100.57 1.77 -12.31
N ILE A 392 101.77 1.21 -12.11
CA ILE A 392 102.02 -0.07 -11.45
C ILE A 392 102.79 0.23 -10.18
N PHE A 393 102.43 -0.38 -9.04
CA PHE A 393 103.15 -0.18 -7.78
C PHE A 393 104.35 -1.12 -7.68
N ASP A 394 105.42 -0.66 -7.02
CA ASP A 394 106.60 -1.50 -6.76
C ASP A 394 106.20 -2.77 -6.00
N GLY A 395 106.54 -3.93 -6.58
CA GLY A 395 106.28 -5.24 -5.99
C GLY A 395 104.88 -5.84 -6.22
N THR A 396 103.98 -5.20 -6.98
CA THR A 396 102.65 -5.80 -7.28
C THR A 396 102.64 -6.77 -8.46
N ILE A 397 103.73 -6.87 -9.23
CA ILE A 397 103.89 -7.92 -10.26
C ILE A 397 104.64 -9.08 -9.61
N VAL A 398 103.96 -10.20 -9.40
CA VAL A 398 104.57 -11.45 -8.90
C VAL A 398 104.92 -12.41 -10.04
N ASN A 399 105.63 -13.49 -9.73
CA ASN A 399 106.03 -14.48 -10.73
C ASN A 399 104.84 -15.10 -11.49
N ASP A 400 103.68 -15.24 -10.85
CA ASP A 400 102.49 -15.84 -11.45
C ASP A 400 101.78 -14.88 -12.44
N ASP A 401 101.98 -13.56 -12.31
CA ASP A 401 101.50 -12.56 -13.29
C ASP A 401 102.36 -12.59 -14.58
N VAL A 402 103.58 -13.11 -14.48
CA VAL A 402 104.49 -13.28 -15.61
C VAL A 402 104.26 -14.65 -16.23
N ASN A 403 103.61 -14.67 -17.41
CA ASN A 403 103.47 -15.88 -18.22
C ASN A 403 104.84 -16.57 -18.39
N ALA A 404 104.95 -17.85 -18.02
CA ALA A 404 106.22 -18.61 -18.04
C ALA A 404 106.88 -18.75 -19.44
N ALA A 405 106.16 -18.42 -20.52
CA ALA A 405 106.71 -18.33 -21.88
C ALA A 405 107.19 -16.91 -22.27
N ALA A 406 107.06 -15.91 -21.39
CA ALA A 406 107.50 -14.54 -21.64
C ALA A 406 109.04 -14.46 -21.61
N ALA A 407 109.63 -14.08 -22.75
CA ALA A 407 111.07 -13.84 -22.87
C ALA A 407 111.47 -12.51 -22.19
N ILE A 408 111.45 -12.48 -20.86
CA ILE A 408 111.98 -11.36 -20.07
C ILE A 408 113.51 -11.44 -20.08
N ASP A 409 114.10 -10.53 -20.85
CA ASP A 409 115.53 -10.27 -20.93
C ASP A 409 116.11 -9.87 -19.55
N ALA A 410 117.30 -10.41 -19.20
CA ALA A 410 117.98 -10.10 -17.95
C ALA A 410 118.29 -8.59 -17.81
N ALA A 411 118.49 -7.89 -18.93
CA ALA A 411 118.67 -6.44 -18.99
C ALA A 411 117.41 -5.64 -18.58
N LYS A 412 116.26 -6.28 -18.35
CA LYS A 412 115.01 -5.67 -17.87
C LYS A 412 114.72 -5.90 -16.38
N ILE A 413 115.47 -6.78 -15.72
CA ILE A 413 115.29 -7.15 -14.29
C ILE A 413 116.48 -6.76 -13.40
N SER A 414 117.51 -6.12 -13.97
CA SER A 414 118.60 -5.49 -13.23
C SER A 414 119.00 -4.17 -13.91
N ASN A 415 119.99 -3.46 -13.37
CA ASN A 415 120.48 -2.19 -13.93
C ASN A 415 121.35 -2.33 -15.21
N GLY A 416 121.20 -3.45 -15.95
CA GLY A 416 121.88 -3.68 -17.23
C GLY A 416 123.39 -3.99 -17.13
N VAL A 417 123.91 -4.24 -15.93
CA VAL A 417 125.33 -4.57 -15.70
C VAL A 417 125.56 -6.10 -15.64
N VAL A 418 124.58 -6.86 -15.19
CA VAL A 418 124.63 -8.33 -15.06
C VAL A 418 124.09 -8.97 -16.33
N ASP A 419 124.89 -9.79 -17.01
CA ASP A 419 124.42 -10.57 -18.16
C ASP A 419 123.74 -11.89 -17.74
N ASN A 420 123.06 -12.58 -18.67
CA ASN A 420 122.37 -13.85 -18.38
C ASN A 420 123.29 -14.92 -17.75
N THR A 421 124.58 -14.94 -18.12
CA THR A 421 125.58 -15.89 -17.60
C THR A 421 125.97 -15.56 -16.16
N GLU A 422 126.13 -14.27 -15.84
CA GLU A 422 126.39 -13.83 -14.47
C GLU A 422 125.18 -14.02 -13.56
N PHE A 423 123.96 -13.86 -14.10
CA PHE A 423 122.73 -14.19 -13.39
C PHE A 423 122.59 -15.71 -13.15
N ASP A 424 122.95 -16.54 -14.14
CA ASP A 424 123.00 -18.00 -14.00
C ASP A 424 124.02 -18.47 -12.94
N TYR A 425 125.06 -17.69 -12.61
CA TYR A 425 125.96 -18.04 -11.49
C TYR A 425 125.32 -17.91 -10.10
N LEU A 426 124.15 -17.28 -9.97
CA LEU A 426 123.35 -17.29 -8.74
C LEU A 426 122.49 -18.57 -8.61
N ASN A 427 122.34 -19.35 -9.70
CA ASN A 427 121.59 -20.60 -9.74
C ASN A 427 122.33 -21.73 -9.01
N GLY A 428 122.13 -21.78 -7.70
CA GLY A 428 122.81 -22.69 -6.77
C GLY A 428 122.85 -22.19 -5.32
N VAL A 429 122.52 -20.92 -5.09
CA VAL A 429 122.36 -20.34 -3.75
C VAL A 429 121.03 -20.81 -3.14
N THR A 430 121.05 -21.90 -2.38
CA THR A 430 119.86 -22.59 -1.85
C THR A 430 119.25 -21.97 -0.58
N SER A 431 119.88 -20.94 -0.02
CA SER A 431 119.38 -20.14 1.08
C SER A 431 120.01 -18.74 1.02
N ALA A 432 119.41 -17.75 1.70
CA ALA A 432 120.00 -16.41 1.74
C ALA A 432 121.46 -16.49 2.23
N ILE A 433 122.36 -15.75 1.57
CA ILE A 433 123.81 -15.78 1.81
C ILE A 433 124.14 -15.54 3.31
N GLN A 434 123.31 -14.74 3.99
CA GLN A 434 123.38 -14.47 5.42
C GLN A 434 122.99 -15.68 6.31
N THR A 435 122.03 -16.51 5.91
CA THR A 435 121.62 -17.72 6.66
C THR A 435 122.75 -18.76 6.72
N GLN A 436 123.62 -18.79 5.72
CA GLN A 436 124.83 -19.62 5.71
C GLN A 436 125.92 -19.10 6.68
N LEU A 437 125.75 -17.88 7.23
CA LEU A 437 126.71 -17.20 8.10
C LEU A 437 126.32 -17.28 9.60
N ASP A 438 125.02 -17.23 9.93
CA ASP A 438 124.55 -16.93 11.29
C ASP A 438 124.22 -18.13 12.21
N ALA A 439 124.19 -19.38 11.71
CA ALA A 439 123.83 -20.58 12.51
C ALA A 439 124.94 -21.02 13.48
N LYS A 440 125.29 -20.16 14.46
CA LYS A 440 126.52 -20.25 15.28
C LYS A 440 126.37 -19.93 16.78
N VAL A 441 125.18 -19.60 17.31
CA VAL A 441 124.96 -19.13 18.72
C VAL A 441 123.57 -19.56 19.26
N ASP A 442 123.41 -19.77 20.60
CA ASP A 442 122.24 -20.38 21.29
C ASP A 442 121.56 -19.52 22.42
N GLU A 443 120.55 -20.08 23.12
CA GLU A 443 119.45 -19.44 23.92
C GLU A 443 119.71 -19.15 25.45
N ASN A 444 118.81 -18.38 26.10
CA ASN A 444 118.77 -18.00 27.54
C ASN A 444 117.46 -18.45 28.30
N ALA A 445 117.36 -18.26 29.63
CA ALA A 445 116.35 -18.85 30.54
C ALA A 445 115.37 -17.87 31.27
N ALA A 446 114.33 -18.37 31.97
CA ALA A 446 113.20 -17.57 32.53
C ALA A 446 112.81 -17.81 34.03
N ILE A 447 111.55 -17.53 34.42
CA ILE A 447 111.15 -16.97 35.75
C ILE A 447 109.93 -17.70 36.39
N VAL A 448 109.81 -17.65 37.73
CA VAL A 448 108.79 -18.31 38.59
C VAL A 448 107.96 -17.28 39.40
N GLY A 449 106.71 -17.59 39.80
CA GLY A 449 105.79 -16.63 40.47
C GLY A 449 104.70 -17.24 41.36
N ALA A 450 103.71 -16.41 41.78
CA ALA A 450 102.54 -16.74 42.64
C ALA A 450 101.56 -15.51 42.65
N THR A 451 100.27 -15.47 43.05
CA THR A 451 99.27 -16.40 43.67
C THR A 451 97.82 -16.03 43.20
N LYS A 452 96.79 -16.69 43.75
CA LYS A 452 95.32 -16.38 43.72
C LYS A 452 94.54 -16.52 42.41
N THR A 453 95.17 -16.93 41.32
CA THR A 453 94.76 -18.25 40.78
C THR A 453 95.05 -19.32 41.83
N LYS A 454 94.32 -20.44 41.86
CA LYS A 454 94.72 -21.58 42.70
C LYS A 454 95.94 -22.34 42.13
N ILE A 455 96.52 -21.85 41.03
CA ILE A 455 97.58 -22.42 40.18
C ILE A 455 98.84 -21.51 40.21
N THR A 456 100.05 -22.09 40.28
CA THR A 456 101.39 -21.45 40.42
C THR A 456 102.33 -21.80 39.21
N TYR A 457 103.61 -21.39 39.11
CA TYR A 457 104.45 -21.46 37.86
C TYR A 457 105.90 -22.04 37.96
N ASP A 458 106.57 -22.30 36.81
CA ASP A 458 107.95 -22.85 36.58
C ASP A 458 108.80 -22.00 35.57
N ALA A 459 110.08 -22.34 35.35
CA ALA A 459 111.12 -21.47 34.76
C ALA A 459 111.37 -21.47 33.21
N LYS A 460 110.50 -22.06 32.37
CA LYS A 460 110.16 -21.40 31.07
C LYS A 460 108.76 -20.76 31.11
N GLY A 461 107.93 -21.12 32.09
CA GLY A 461 106.63 -20.50 32.36
C GLY A 461 105.48 -21.49 32.68
N LEU A 462 105.73 -22.69 33.20
CA LEU A 462 104.77 -23.81 33.22
C LEU A 462 104.01 -23.99 34.56
N VAL A 463 102.75 -24.44 34.56
CA VAL A 463 101.78 -24.25 35.68
C VAL A 463 101.70 -25.42 36.72
N THR A 464 101.36 -25.16 38.00
CA THR A 464 101.66 -26.11 39.14
C THR A 464 100.66 -26.35 40.35
N SER A 465 99.38 -25.91 40.44
CA SER A 465 98.47 -26.24 41.60
C SER A 465 96.92 -25.99 41.44
N GLY A 466 96.01 -26.40 42.37
CA GLY A 466 94.53 -26.17 42.26
C GLY A 466 93.62 -26.53 43.50
N THR A 467 92.33 -26.11 43.57
CA THR A 467 91.31 -26.42 44.65
C THR A 467 89.86 -25.90 44.41
N ASP A 468 88.86 -26.27 45.24
CA ASP A 468 87.39 -26.06 45.01
C ASP A 468 86.66 -25.06 45.97
N ALA A 469 85.31 -24.96 45.93
CA ALA A 469 84.45 -23.98 46.65
C ALA A 469 83.12 -24.62 47.19
N THR A 470 82.36 -23.91 48.05
CA THR A 470 81.32 -24.53 48.90
C THR A 470 80.14 -23.65 49.38
N ALA A 471 79.05 -24.33 49.77
CA ALA A 471 78.07 -24.03 50.81
C ALA A 471 77.11 -22.85 50.62
N SER A 472 77.16 -22.16 49.48
CA SER A 472 75.99 -21.44 48.95
C SER A 472 75.07 -22.39 48.15
N ASP A 473 75.21 -23.71 48.38
CA ASP A 473 74.91 -24.77 47.41
C ASP A 473 73.73 -25.68 47.82
N ILE A 474 72.93 -25.37 48.87
CA ILE A 474 72.07 -26.37 49.57
C ILE A 474 70.65 -25.90 50.04
N LEU A 475 69.60 -26.34 49.31
CA LEU A 475 68.21 -26.78 49.69
C LEU A 475 67.18 -25.87 50.48
N ASN A 476 65.99 -26.39 50.89
CA ASN A 476 64.68 -26.48 50.16
C ASN A 476 63.50 -27.07 51.05
N VAL A 477 62.24 -27.14 50.54
CA VAL A 477 61.05 -27.99 50.92
C VAL A 477 59.96 -27.43 51.90
N ALA A 478 58.77 -28.06 51.93
CA ALA A 478 57.50 -27.71 52.66
C ALA A 478 56.93 -28.96 53.42
N ALA A 479 55.69 -29.12 53.96
CA ALA A 479 54.39 -28.42 53.86
C ALA A 479 53.49 -28.65 55.13
N GLY A 480 52.15 -28.66 55.02
CA GLY A 480 51.15 -28.75 56.13
C GLY A 480 50.98 -30.16 56.77
N ASP A 481 50.52 -30.29 58.02
CA ASP A 481 49.19 -29.89 58.54
C ASP A 481 49.20 -29.32 59.99
N ILE A 482 48.04 -28.89 60.51
CA ILE A 482 47.76 -28.22 61.81
C ILE A 482 48.10 -26.71 61.86
N ALA A 483 47.20 -25.92 62.46
CA ALA A 483 47.18 -24.44 62.44
C ALA A 483 47.38 -23.78 63.83
N ALA A 484 47.36 -22.44 63.85
CA ALA A 484 47.52 -21.53 65.00
C ALA A 484 48.94 -21.47 65.62
N THR A 485 49.77 -20.56 65.11
CA THR A 485 51.22 -20.49 65.41
C THR A 485 51.61 -19.71 66.69
N ASN A 486 50.70 -19.52 67.66
CA ASN A 486 51.13 -19.17 69.02
C ASN A 486 50.23 -19.79 70.11
N VAL A 487 50.88 -20.22 71.18
CA VAL A 487 50.24 -20.92 72.32
C VAL A 487 49.29 -20.00 73.10
N GLN A 488 49.44 -18.67 72.98
CA GLN A 488 48.59 -17.70 73.67
C GLN A 488 47.18 -17.60 73.07
N ALA A 489 47.02 -17.85 71.76
CA ALA A 489 45.70 -17.90 71.12
C ALA A 489 44.92 -19.16 71.54
N ALA A 490 45.57 -20.34 71.52
CA ALA A 490 44.95 -21.62 71.86
C ALA A 490 44.54 -21.76 73.34
N ILE A 491 44.98 -20.86 74.21
CA ILE A 491 44.60 -20.79 75.64
C ILE A 491 43.35 -19.92 75.86
N ASN A 492 43.04 -18.99 74.95
CA ASN A 492 41.99 -17.98 75.16
C ASN A 492 40.58 -18.41 74.70
N GLU A 493 40.42 -19.60 74.12
CA GLU A 493 39.18 -20.03 73.44
C GLU A 493 38.55 -21.30 74.06
N LEU A 494 39.06 -21.80 75.20
CA LEU A 494 38.60 -23.10 75.77
C LEU A 494 38.68 -23.26 77.31
N ASP A 495 38.35 -22.24 78.12
CA ASP A 495 37.96 -22.48 79.53
C ASP A 495 36.99 -21.42 80.11
N SER A 496 35.74 -21.84 80.34
CA SER A 496 34.65 -21.13 81.05
C SER A 496 34.12 -19.82 80.42
N GLU A 497 32.82 -19.54 80.34
CA GLU A 497 31.62 -20.23 80.86
C GLU A 497 31.64 -20.58 82.36
N LYS A 498 31.76 -19.55 83.21
CA LYS A 498 31.10 -19.48 84.52
C LYS A 498 30.92 -18.03 84.99
N GLU A 499 29.71 -17.75 85.47
CA GLU A 499 29.30 -16.57 86.23
C GLU A 499 30.37 -16.06 87.22
N PRO A 500 30.51 -14.72 87.35
CA PRO A 500 29.87 -14.14 88.54
C PRO A 500 29.07 -12.84 88.33
N LEU A 501 27.76 -12.96 88.55
CA LEU A 501 26.98 -12.29 89.59
C LEU A 501 26.75 -10.75 89.49
N LEU A 502 25.46 -10.43 89.31
CA LEU A 502 24.74 -9.41 90.12
C LEU A 502 25.29 -7.97 90.09
N VAL A 503 25.43 -7.39 88.90
CA VAL A 503 25.81 -5.96 88.73
C VAL A 503 24.67 -4.94 88.97
N ASN A 504 23.42 -5.37 89.20
CA ASN A 504 22.32 -4.46 89.57
C ASN A 504 21.15 -5.18 90.30
N SER A 505 20.22 -4.38 90.83
CA SER A 505 19.07 -4.83 91.62
C SER A 505 18.02 -5.68 90.88
N ALA A 506 18.03 -5.74 89.54
CA ALA A 506 17.13 -6.65 88.81
C ALA A 506 17.54 -8.12 89.01
N GLY A 507 18.83 -8.39 89.21
CA GLY A 507 19.34 -9.72 89.58
C GLY A 507 18.88 -10.20 90.97
N LEU A 508 18.39 -9.29 91.82
CA LEU A 508 17.85 -9.64 93.14
C LEU A 508 16.43 -10.24 93.06
N ALA A 509 15.67 -9.93 92.01
CA ALA A 509 14.30 -10.41 91.83
C ALA A 509 14.22 -11.92 91.51
N ALA A 510 15.31 -12.52 91.02
CA ALA A 510 15.42 -13.95 90.76
C ALA A 510 15.88 -14.78 91.98
N ALA A 511 16.11 -14.13 93.13
CA ALA A 511 16.60 -14.76 94.36
C ALA A 511 15.53 -14.89 95.47
N LEU A 512 14.27 -14.57 95.15
CA LEU A 512 13.13 -14.47 96.05
C LEU A 512 11.88 -14.98 95.32
N SER A 513 11.68 -16.30 95.27
CA SER A 513 10.57 -16.92 94.53
C SER A 513 10.07 -18.27 95.10
N ASP A 514 10.31 -18.55 96.38
CA ASP A 514 9.84 -19.77 97.08
C ASP A 514 9.10 -19.47 98.41
N GLU A 515 8.69 -18.21 98.61
CA GLU A 515 8.03 -17.69 99.80
C GLU A 515 6.63 -18.29 100.05
N THR A 516 6.58 -19.39 100.80
CA THR A 516 5.33 -19.94 101.37
C THR A 516 5.10 -19.44 102.81
N GLY A 517 4.89 -18.13 102.99
CA GLY A 517 4.58 -17.54 104.30
C GLY A 517 4.36 -16.03 104.27
N THR A 518 3.52 -15.50 105.17
CA THR A 518 3.03 -14.09 105.13
C THR A 518 4.10 -13.03 105.39
N GLY A 519 4.17 -12.05 104.48
CA GLY A 519 4.98 -10.83 104.56
C GLY A 519 4.44 -9.76 103.60
N LEU A 520 5.25 -8.79 103.18
CA LEU A 520 4.86 -7.88 102.08
C LEU A 520 4.88 -8.59 100.71
N ALA A 521 5.58 -9.73 100.61
CA ALA A 521 5.18 -10.83 99.75
C ALA A 521 4.28 -11.79 100.55
N VAL A 522 3.16 -12.25 99.97
CA VAL A 522 2.12 -13.17 100.53
C VAL A 522 1.07 -12.57 101.46
N PHE A 523 -0.19 -12.57 100.98
CA PHE A 523 -1.42 -12.37 101.77
C PHE A 523 -2.52 -13.35 101.34
N ALA A 524 -3.27 -13.91 102.30
CA ALA A 524 -4.40 -14.83 102.05
C ALA A 524 -5.37 -14.89 103.25
N THR A 525 -6.39 -15.75 103.16
CA THR A 525 -7.25 -16.23 104.28
C THR A 525 -8.30 -15.28 104.88
N SER A 526 -9.09 -14.57 104.06
CA SER A 526 -10.57 -14.34 104.20
C SER A 526 -11.03 -12.95 103.67
N PRO A 527 -12.32 -12.76 103.30
CA PRO A 527 -13.10 -13.66 102.45
C PRO A 527 -14.03 -12.92 101.45
N SER A 528 -14.42 -13.59 100.36
CA SER A 528 -15.73 -13.38 99.74
C SER A 528 -16.08 -14.62 98.91
N LEU A 529 -16.80 -15.57 99.51
CA LEU A 529 -17.21 -16.79 98.80
C LEU A 529 -18.48 -16.52 97.99
N THR A 530 -18.24 -16.12 96.75
CA THR A 530 -19.14 -16.29 95.62
C THR A 530 -19.70 -17.71 95.54
N THR A 531 -20.88 -17.87 94.93
CA THR A 531 -21.56 -19.16 94.66
C THR A 531 -21.93 -20.02 95.89
N PRO A 532 -22.98 -19.65 96.65
CA PRO A 532 -23.66 -20.62 97.52
C PRO A 532 -24.39 -21.67 96.66
N ASN A 533 -23.93 -22.92 96.70
CA ASN A 533 -24.52 -24.01 95.92
C ASN A 533 -25.85 -24.51 96.54
N ILE A 534 -26.96 -23.93 96.10
CA ILE A 534 -28.32 -24.36 96.47
C ILE A 534 -28.84 -25.31 95.39
N GLY A 535 -29.09 -26.57 95.76
CA GLY A 535 -29.43 -27.65 94.82
C GLY A 535 -30.78 -27.49 94.09
N ALA A 536 -30.94 -28.26 93.01
CA ALA A 536 -32.05 -28.15 92.07
C ALA A 536 -33.45 -28.30 92.71
N ALA A 537 -34.33 -27.33 92.46
CA ALA A 537 -35.70 -27.32 92.95
C ALA A 537 -36.65 -28.07 91.99
N THR A 538 -37.24 -29.18 92.45
CA THR A 538 -38.15 -30.04 91.68
C THR A 538 -39.62 -29.60 91.75
N ALA A 539 -39.88 -28.31 91.50
CA ALA A 539 -41.24 -27.78 91.42
C ALA A 539 -41.90 -28.13 90.07
N THR A 540 -43.11 -28.71 90.09
CA THR A 540 -43.86 -29.05 88.86
C THR A 540 -44.49 -27.84 88.16
N SER A 541 -44.60 -26.71 88.86
CA SER A 541 -44.78 -25.38 88.28
C SER A 541 -44.20 -24.32 89.22
N ILE A 542 -43.76 -23.21 88.65
CA ILE A 542 -43.37 -22.01 89.39
C ILE A 542 -44.20 -20.86 88.81
N ASN A 543 -44.88 -20.11 89.67
CA ASN A 543 -45.73 -18.99 89.26
C ASN A 543 -45.26 -17.70 89.94
N ASN A 544 -45.45 -16.55 89.28
CA ASN A 544 -44.99 -15.23 89.74
C ASN A 544 -43.46 -15.13 90.00
N LEU A 545 -42.62 -15.89 89.28
CA LEU A 545 -41.17 -15.73 89.35
C LEU A 545 -40.73 -14.43 88.65
N ALA A 546 -40.36 -13.41 89.44
CA ALA A 546 -39.72 -12.20 88.94
C ALA A 546 -38.21 -12.44 88.76
N LEU A 547 -37.76 -12.61 87.52
CA LEU A 547 -36.34 -12.59 87.14
C LEU A 547 -35.89 -11.13 86.98
N THR A 548 -35.70 -10.44 88.11
CA THR A 548 -35.59 -8.96 88.13
C THR A 548 -34.25 -8.42 87.61
N GLU A 549 -33.25 -9.27 87.38
CA GLU A 549 -32.01 -8.92 86.67
C GLU A 549 -31.38 -10.17 86.03
N ALA A 550 -30.47 -10.00 85.09
CA ALA A 550 -30.02 -11.05 84.18
C ALA A 550 -29.30 -12.21 84.89
N ALA A 551 -29.84 -13.42 84.74
CA ALA A 551 -29.27 -14.66 85.25
C ALA A 551 -29.02 -15.66 84.09
N ASP A 552 -27.78 -15.72 83.62
CA ASP A 552 -27.36 -16.75 82.67
C ASP A 552 -27.57 -18.16 83.27
N GLY A 553 -28.15 -19.06 82.47
CA GLY A 553 -28.31 -20.47 82.84
C GLY A 553 -29.70 -20.92 83.33
N PHE A 554 -30.78 -20.15 83.12
CA PHE A 554 -32.15 -20.67 83.32
C PHE A 554 -32.43 -21.85 82.37
N THR A 555 -32.20 -23.06 82.88
CA THR A 555 -32.21 -24.29 82.09
C THR A 555 -33.41 -25.15 82.51
N ILE A 556 -34.47 -25.16 81.69
CA ILE A 556 -35.52 -26.17 81.84
C ILE A 556 -34.87 -27.53 81.58
N ALA A 557 -34.96 -28.49 82.51
CA ALA A 557 -34.34 -29.81 82.40
C ALA A 557 -35.36 -30.94 82.57
N GLY A 558 -35.26 -31.99 81.75
CA GLY A 558 -36.22 -33.11 81.69
C GLY A 558 -37.35 -32.93 80.66
N GLY A 559 -37.98 -34.05 80.26
CA GLY A 559 -39.05 -34.11 79.25
C GLY A 559 -38.54 -34.32 77.82
N THR A 560 -38.88 -35.46 77.21
CA THR A 560 -38.28 -35.97 75.96
C THR A 560 -39.16 -35.85 74.71
N THR A 561 -40.34 -35.23 74.77
CA THR A 561 -41.29 -35.19 73.64
C THR A 561 -41.87 -33.81 73.29
N SER A 562 -41.72 -32.79 74.14
CA SER A 562 -41.93 -31.37 73.80
C SER A 562 -41.36 -30.48 74.89
N ARG A 563 -40.78 -29.33 74.52
CA ARG A 563 -40.15 -28.37 75.45
C ARG A 563 -40.69 -26.94 75.26
N THR A 564 -41.94 -26.83 74.82
CA THR A 564 -42.55 -25.60 74.31
C THR A 564 -42.82 -24.59 75.42
N LEU A 565 -42.04 -23.50 75.45
CA LEU A 565 -42.36 -22.31 76.21
C LEU A 565 -43.44 -21.51 75.47
N THR A 566 -44.71 -21.84 75.71
CA THR A 566 -45.84 -21.16 75.08
C THR A 566 -46.09 -19.80 75.74
N VAL A 567 -45.66 -18.73 75.07
CA VAL A 567 -45.98 -17.34 75.46
C VAL A 567 -47.14 -16.85 74.60
N THR A 568 -48.21 -16.31 75.21
CA THR A 568 -49.41 -15.87 74.50
C THR A 568 -49.74 -14.41 74.80
N GLY A 569 -49.79 -13.60 73.75
CA GLY A 569 -50.10 -12.17 73.76
C GLY A 569 -49.56 -11.53 72.47
N ALA A 570 -50.13 -10.40 72.04
CA ALA A 570 -49.66 -9.72 70.82
C ALA A 570 -48.23 -9.19 70.95
N ASP A 571 -47.83 -8.81 72.18
CA ASP A 571 -46.54 -8.22 72.51
C ASP A 571 -45.52 -9.25 73.05
N ALA A 572 -45.73 -10.54 72.77
CA ALA A 572 -44.92 -11.65 73.30
C ALA A 572 -43.55 -11.77 72.60
N THR A 573 -42.56 -10.98 73.04
CA THR A 573 -41.19 -11.03 72.51
C THR A 573 -40.35 -12.14 73.11
N LEU A 574 -39.75 -12.99 72.26
CA LEU A 574 -38.71 -13.95 72.64
C LEU A 574 -37.34 -13.42 72.17
N SER A 575 -36.43 -13.14 73.10
CA SER A 575 -35.10 -12.59 72.82
C SER A 575 -33.99 -13.48 73.39
N GLY A 576 -33.02 -13.84 72.55
CA GLY A 576 -31.92 -14.74 72.90
C GLY A 576 -31.43 -15.53 71.68
N SER A 577 -30.24 -16.14 71.79
CA SER A 577 -29.70 -16.97 70.70
C SER A 577 -30.29 -18.37 70.76
N ASN A 578 -31.11 -18.74 69.76
CA ASN A 578 -31.64 -20.10 69.63
C ASN A 578 -30.65 -20.98 68.84
N THR A 579 -30.33 -22.15 69.39
CA THR A 579 -29.33 -23.09 68.85
C THR A 579 -29.92 -24.39 68.27
N GLY A 580 -31.26 -24.48 68.14
CA GLY A 580 -31.96 -25.58 67.47
C GLY A 580 -32.82 -25.11 66.30
N ASP A 581 -33.12 -26.04 65.39
CA ASP A 581 -33.82 -25.76 64.12
C ASP A 581 -35.17 -25.03 64.31
N VAL A 582 -35.39 -24.00 63.48
CA VAL A 582 -36.65 -23.24 63.44
C VAL A 582 -37.47 -23.67 62.23
N THR A 583 -38.36 -24.64 62.42
CA THR A 583 -39.28 -25.09 61.37
C THR A 583 -40.42 -24.09 61.17
N LEU A 584 -40.46 -23.45 60.01
CA LEU A 584 -41.59 -22.65 59.55
C LEU A 584 -42.44 -23.47 58.57
N ALA A 585 -43.76 -23.49 58.79
CA ALA A 585 -44.71 -24.20 57.93
C ALA A 585 -45.67 -23.20 57.29
N GLY A 586 -45.70 -23.16 55.96
CA GLY A 586 -46.68 -22.39 55.18
C GLY A 586 -46.09 -21.45 54.13
N GLU A 587 -44.92 -20.85 54.39
CA GLU A 587 -44.31 -19.83 53.52
C GLU A 587 -42.85 -20.13 53.18
N ASN A 588 -42.44 -19.79 51.96
CA ASN A 588 -41.13 -20.14 51.40
C ASN A 588 -40.01 -19.12 51.68
N TYR A 589 -40.23 -18.13 52.54
CA TYR A 589 -39.25 -17.07 52.85
C TYR A 589 -39.37 -16.56 54.28
N LEU A 590 -38.21 -16.34 54.93
CA LEU A 590 -38.13 -15.70 56.25
C LEU A 590 -38.28 -14.18 56.12
N SER A 591 -39.45 -13.65 56.49
CA SER A 591 -39.61 -12.21 56.74
C SER A 591 -39.28 -11.89 58.20
N ILE A 592 -38.03 -11.51 58.46
CA ILE A 592 -37.56 -11.02 59.77
C ILE A 592 -36.94 -9.62 59.63
N THR A 593 -37.76 -8.61 59.89
CA THR A 593 -37.30 -7.22 60.03
C THR A 593 -36.46 -7.06 61.29
N ASN A 594 -35.30 -6.40 61.17
CA ASN A 594 -34.39 -6.07 62.28
C ASN A 594 -33.84 -7.24 63.11
N GLN A 595 -33.73 -8.45 62.54
CA GLN A 595 -32.95 -9.55 63.14
C GLN A 595 -31.77 -9.96 62.27
N VAL A 596 -30.67 -10.38 62.91
CA VAL A 596 -29.46 -10.87 62.25
C VAL A 596 -29.42 -12.39 62.34
N ILE A 597 -29.37 -13.08 61.19
CA ILE A 597 -29.12 -14.52 61.15
C ILE A 597 -27.62 -14.73 61.42
N THR A 598 -27.29 -15.27 62.61
CA THR A 598 -25.91 -15.49 63.08
C THR A 598 -25.40 -16.93 62.90
N ALA A 599 -26.17 -17.78 62.22
CA ALA A 599 -25.73 -19.12 61.84
C ALA A 599 -24.61 -19.08 60.78
N ASN A 600 -23.81 -20.16 60.71
CA ASN A 600 -22.77 -20.32 59.70
C ASN A 600 -23.32 -20.17 58.27
N ALA A 601 -22.47 -19.64 57.37
CA ALA A 601 -22.71 -19.37 55.95
C ALA A 601 -24.03 -19.91 55.36
N VAL A 602 -25.02 -19.02 55.24
CA VAL A 602 -26.33 -19.34 54.66
C VAL A 602 -26.14 -19.88 53.24
N ASN A 603 -26.59 -21.11 53.00
CA ASN A 603 -26.46 -21.73 51.69
C ASN A 603 -27.47 -21.12 50.70
N LEU A 604 -26.97 -20.31 49.76
CA LEU A 604 -27.75 -19.63 48.73
C LEU A 604 -27.74 -20.35 47.36
N SER A 605 -27.16 -21.56 47.24
CA SER A 605 -27.01 -22.26 45.95
C SER A 605 -28.28 -22.91 45.38
N GLY A 606 -29.43 -22.71 46.03
CA GLY A 606 -30.72 -23.21 45.55
C GLY A 606 -31.31 -22.39 44.41
N THR A 607 -32.06 -23.05 43.52
CA THR A 607 -32.73 -22.49 42.32
C THR A 607 -33.70 -21.34 42.57
N ASN A 608 -33.96 -20.97 43.83
CA ASN A 608 -34.95 -20.00 44.25
C ASN A 608 -34.33 -18.60 44.49
N VAL A 609 -33.02 -18.44 44.33
CA VAL A 609 -32.32 -17.15 44.39
C VAL A 609 -32.08 -16.62 42.97
N THR A 610 -33.13 -16.10 42.34
CA THR A 610 -33.10 -15.57 40.97
C THR A 610 -33.13 -14.05 40.97
N GLY A 611 -31.96 -13.41 41.02
CA GLY A 611 -31.83 -11.95 40.88
C GLY A 611 -30.56 -11.40 41.52
N THR A 612 -30.27 -10.13 41.24
CA THR A 612 -29.16 -9.37 41.84
C THR A 612 -29.32 -9.32 43.37
N LEU A 613 -28.26 -9.65 44.12
CA LEU A 613 -28.25 -9.41 45.56
C LEU A 613 -28.32 -7.89 45.81
N ALA A 614 -29.15 -7.45 46.77
CA ALA A 614 -29.20 -6.03 47.13
C ALA A 614 -27.79 -5.51 47.46
N ALA A 615 -27.46 -4.28 47.03
CA ALA A 615 -26.09 -3.75 47.08
C ALA A 615 -25.44 -3.77 48.48
N GLU A 616 -26.25 -3.71 49.55
CA GLU A 616 -25.81 -3.81 50.95
C GLU A 616 -25.44 -5.25 51.38
N ARG A 617 -25.95 -6.26 50.67
CA ARG A 617 -25.81 -7.70 50.96
C ARG A 617 -24.68 -8.36 50.19
N PHE A 618 -24.26 -7.78 49.06
CA PHE A 618 -22.98 -8.07 48.41
C PHE A 618 -22.35 -6.74 47.98
N PRO A 619 -21.61 -6.07 48.88
CA PRO A 619 -20.96 -4.80 48.59
C PRO A 619 -20.00 -4.88 47.39
N ALA A 620 -19.72 -3.74 46.78
CA ALA A 620 -18.66 -3.64 45.78
C ALA A 620 -17.33 -4.09 46.40
N LEU A 621 -16.68 -5.08 45.81
CA LEU A 621 -15.29 -5.43 46.13
C LEU A 621 -14.40 -4.28 45.65
N THR A 622 -13.50 -3.82 46.52
CA THR A 622 -12.61 -2.68 46.27
C THR A 622 -11.16 -3.09 46.53
N GLY A 623 -10.34 -3.11 45.49
CA GLY A 623 -8.95 -3.58 45.55
C GLY A 623 -8.59 -4.30 44.25
N ASP A 624 -7.80 -5.36 44.38
CA ASP A 624 -7.28 -6.13 43.23
C ASP A 624 -8.37 -6.85 42.41
N VAL A 625 -9.42 -7.28 43.09
CA VAL A 625 -10.64 -7.82 42.49
C VAL A 625 -11.76 -6.84 42.81
N THR A 626 -12.52 -6.47 41.78
CA THR A 626 -13.60 -5.48 41.86
C THR A 626 -14.93 -6.06 41.42
N THR A 627 -16.01 -5.53 41.98
CA THR A 627 -17.39 -5.82 41.54
C THR A 627 -18.22 -4.54 41.60
N THR A 628 -19.19 -4.41 40.69
CA THR A 628 -20.34 -3.52 40.94
C THR A 628 -21.15 -4.12 42.09
N ALA A 629 -21.57 -3.29 43.06
CA ALA A 629 -22.32 -3.79 44.22
C ALA A 629 -23.59 -4.56 43.79
N GLY A 630 -23.79 -5.73 44.37
CA GLY A 630 -24.85 -6.69 44.01
C GLY A 630 -24.51 -7.65 42.86
N SER A 631 -23.48 -7.37 42.05
CA SER A 631 -23.03 -8.26 40.96
C SER A 631 -22.15 -9.40 41.50
N LEU A 632 -22.44 -10.62 41.06
CA LEU A 632 -21.60 -11.80 41.30
C LEU A 632 -20.44 -11.94 40.30
N ALA A 633 -20.48 -11.21 39.18
CA ALA A 633 -19.40 -11.19 38.20
C ALA A 633 -18.27 -10.25 38.68
N THR A 634 -17.07 -10.81 38.85
CA THR A 634 -15.87 -10.11 39.34
C THR A 634 -14.94 -9.74 38.19
N THR A 635 -14.26 -8.60 38.33
CA THR A 635 -13.25 -8.11 37.38
C THR A 635 -11.97 -7.78 38.13
N ILE A 636 -10.85 -8.34 37.69
CA ILE A 636 -9.52 -7.98 38.20
C ILE A 636 -9.21 -6.55 37.73
N ALA A 637 -8.80 -5.67 38.65
CA ALA A 637 -8.50 -4.28 38.31
C ALA A 637 -7.19 -4.13 37.51
N ASP A 638 -7.08 -3.06 36.73
CA ASP A 638 -5.85 -2.75 35.98
C ASP A 638 -4.62 -2.71 36.89
N ASN A 639 -3.56 -3.41 36.49
CA ASN A 639 -2.31 -3.58 37.23
C ASN A 639 -2.44 -4.23 38.64
N ALA A 640 -3.60 -4.79 38.98
CA ALA A 640 -3.81 -5.49 40.26
C ALA A 640 -2.87 -6.69 40.45
N VAL A 641 -2.65 -7.47 39.39
CA VAL A 641 -1.82 -8.69 39.40
C VAL A 641 -0.33 -8.29 39.35
N THR A 642 0.21 -7.89 40.50
CA THR A 642 1.63 -7.56 40.64
C THR A 642 2.48 -8.83 40.77
N VAL A 643 3.75 -8.74 40.39
CA VAL A 643 4.77 -9.82 40.44
C VAL A 643 4.73 -10.60 41.77
N ALA A 644 4.60 -9.90 42.91
CA ALA A 644 4.51 -10.53 44.22
C ALA A 644 3.24 -11.37 44.45
N LYS A 645 2.11 -11.01 43.83
CA LYS A 645 0.83 -11.72 43.91
C LYS A 645 0.78 -12.95 42.99
N ILE A 646 1.63 -12.99 41.96
CA ILE A 646 1.89 -14.20 41.15
C ILE A 646 2.94 -15.12 41.81
N GLY A 647 3.40 -14.79 43.02
CA GLY A 647 4.22 -15.66 43.87
C GLY A 647 5.73 -15.59 43.67
N THR A 648 6.25 -14.84 42.68
CA THR A 648 7.69 -14.87 42.31
C THR A 648 8.58 -13.94 43.15
N ALA A 649 8.07 -13.39 44.26
CA ALA A 649 8.81 -12.50 45.16
C ALA A 649 9.79 -13.24 46.09
N GLY A 650 10.78 -13.94 45.52
CA GLY A 650 11.75 -14.69 46.34
C GLY A 650 12.84 -15.45 45.59
N ALA A 651 13.75 -14.73 44.91
CA ALA A 651 15.09 -15.19 44.46
C ALA A 651 15.20 -16.42 43.52
N GLY A 652 14.14 -17.21 43.29
CA GLY A 652 14.18 -18.41 42.43
C GLY A 652 13.65 -18.23 41.00
N ASP A 653 12.79 -17.23 40.77
CA ASP A 653 11.97 -17.13 39.55
C ASP A 653 12.13 -15.81 38.78
N ALA A 654 13.19 -15.05 39.09
CA ALA A 654 13.62 -13.96 38.22
C ALA A 654 14.05 -14.55 36.86
N ASN A 655 13.60 -13.94 35.76
CA ASN A 655 13.85 -14.43 34.40
C ASN A 655 13.15 -15.78 34.07
N LYS A 656 11.90 -15.96 34.53
CA LYS A 656 11.00 -17.06 34.13
C LYS A 656 9.73 -16.52 33.46
N PHE A 657 9.02 -17.36 32.70
CA PHE A 657 7.74 -17.05 32.07
C PHE A 657 6.66 -18.05 32.50
N LEU A 658 5.39 -17.64 32.46
CA LEU A 658 4.28 -18.52 32.80
C LEU A 658 3.86 -19.29 31.54
N SER A 659 4.08 -20.59 31.55
CA SER A 659 3.84 -21.55 30.47
C SER A 659 2.67 -22.47 30.86
N THR A 660 2.14 -23.27 29.92
CA THR A 660 1.14 -24.31 30.22
C THR A 660 1.67 -25.69 29.86
N ASN A 661 1.45 -26.67 30.72
CA ASN A 661 1.86 -28.05 30.45
C ASN A 661 0.93 -28.69 29.39
N GLY A 662 1.23 -29.94 28.99
CA GLY A 662 0.40 -30.69 28.03
C GLY A 662 -1.05 -31.01 28.47
N SER A 663 -1.42 -30.69 29.72
CA SER A 663 -2.78 -30.75 30.25
C SER A 663 -3.47 -29.39 30.32
N GLY A 664 -2.73 -28.29 30.08
CA GLY A 664 -3.19 -26.91 30.24
C GLY A 664 -2.87 -26.27 31.60
N ASP A 665 -2.23 -26.97 32.55
CA ASP A 665 -1.92 -26.41 33.87
C ASP A 665 -0.81 -25.35 33.78
N PRO A 666 -0.98 -24.14 34.36
CA PRO A 666 0.03 -23.09 34.32
C PRO A 666 1.21 -23.37 35.25
N TYR A 667 2.43 -23.22 34.76
CA TYR A 667 3.67 -23.39 35.52
C TYR A 667 4.74 -22.37 35.13
N TRP A 668 5.67 -22.08 36.05
CA TRP A 668 6.82 -21.20 35.78
C TRP A 668 7.91 -21.97 35.03
N GLU A 669 8.08 -21.65 33.76
CA GLU A 669 9.13 -22.19 32.90
C GLU A 669 10.33 -21.23 32.86
N ASP A 670 11.53 -21.77 32.99
CA ASP A 670 12.74 -20.96 33.13
C ASP A 670 13.21 -20.45 31.76
N LYS A 671 13.43 -19.13 31.62
CA LYS A 671 13.86 -18.55 30.34
C LYS A 671 15.21 -19.12 29.89
N SER A 672 16.06 -19.59 30.81
CA SER A 672 17.32 -20.27 30.47
C SER A 672 17.13 -21.55 29.65
N VAL A 673 15.97 -22.21 29.72
CA VAL A 673 15.61 -23.36 28.86
C VAL A 673 15.44 -22.90 27.40
N PHE A 674 14.99 -21.66 27.18
CA PHE A 674 14.90 -21.00 25.88
C PHE A 674 16.13 -20.15 25.54
N THR A 675 17.10 -20.02 26.47
CA THR A 675 18.36 -19.28 26.25
C THR A 675 19.60 -20.04 26.73
N PRO A 676 19.89 -21.25 26.22
CA PRO A 676 21.28 -21.62 26.01
C PRO A 676 21.82 -20.62 24.97
N GLY A 677 22.67 -19.69 25.39
CA GLY A 677 23.28 -18.72 24.48
C GLY A 677 23.99 -19.46 23.36
N LEU A 678 23.65 -19.15 22.10
CA LEU A 678 24.24 -19.82 20.94
C LEU A 678 25.75 -19.58 20.95
N VAL A 679 26.51 -20.67 21.15
CA VAL A 679 27.95 -20.67 20.85
C VAL A 679 28.13 -20.46 19.35
N SER A 680 29.23 -19.81 18.95
CA SER A 680 29.53 -19.55 17.54
C SER A 680 29.43 -20.84 16.70
N ALA A 681 28.94 -20.70 15.48
CA ALA A 681 28.47 -21.73 14.55
C ALA A 681 27.10 -22.38 14.85
N ASN A 682 26.48 -22.21 16.02
CA ASN A 682 25.16 -22.84 16.28
C ASN A 682 23.96 -21.99 15.84
N ILE A 683 22.95 -22.66 15.26
CA ILE A 683 21.61 -22.12 14.97
C ILE A 683 20.54 -22.99 15.63
N PHE A 684 19.33 -22.46 15.86
CA PHE A 684 18.18 -23.27 16.26
C PHE A 684 17.46 -23.84 15.04
N VAL A 685 17.27 -25.17 15.00
CA VAL A 685 16.51 -25.88 13.97
C VAL A 685 15.55 -26.88 14.60
N GLY A 686 14.45 -27.20 13.92
CA GLY A 686 13.51 -28.23 14.39
C GLY A 686 14.14 -29.63 14.35
N ASN A 687 14.06 -30.37 15.44
CA ASN A 687 14.39 -31.79 15.47
C ASN A 687 13.28 -32.64 14.80
N ALA A 688 13.47 -33.96 14.74
CA ALA A 688 12.50 -34.89 14.14
C ALA A 688 11.11 -34.95 14.83
N THR A 689 10.93 -34.25 15.96
CA THR A 689 9.65 -34.08 16.67
C THR A 689 9.19 -32.61 16.70
N GLY A 690 9.75 -31.74 15.85
CA GLY A 690 9.36 -30.33 15.74
C GLY A 690 9.87 -29.41 16.84
N VAL A 691 10.71 -29.89 17.76
CA VAL A 691 11.25 -29.10 18.88
C VAL A 691 12.54 -28.42 18.45
N ALA A 692 12.66 -27.10 18.69
CA ALA A 692 13.86 -26.35 18.40
C ALA A 692 15.07 -26.85 19.20
N THR A 693 16.16 -27.18 18.50
CA THR A 693 17.44 -27.62 19.08
C THR A 693 18.58 -26.83 18.47
N ALA A 694 19.59 -26.50 19.26
CA ALA A 694 20.81 -25.89 18.77
C ALA A 694 21.63 -26.92 17.97
N VAL A 695 22.02 -26.58 16.74
CA VAL A 695 22.84 -27.41 15.85
C VAL A 695 23.91 -26.54 15.20
N ALA A 696 25.14 -27.05 15.14
CA ALA A 696 26.23 -26.36 14.46
C ALA A 696 26.05 -26.39 12.94
N MET A 697 26.05 -25.21 12.31
CA MET A 697 26.35 -25.08 10.89
C MET A 697 27.79 -25.58 10.66
N THR A 698 27.94 -26.53 9.74
CA THR A 698 29.21 -27.22 9.46
C THR A 698 29.33 -27.49 7.97
N GLY A 699 30.55 -27.74 7.50
CA GLY A 699 30.86 -27.74 6.07
C GLY A 699 31.10 -26.31 5.59
N ASP A 700 30.38 -25.89 4.55
CA ASP A 700 30.80 -24.74 3.72
C ASP A 700 30.48 -23.36 4.31
N VAL A 701 29.52 -23.28 5.23
CA VAL A 701 29.05 -22.03 5.84
C VAL A 701 29.41 -22.01 7.33
N ALA A 702 29.93 -20.89 7.81
CA ALA A 702 30.13 -20.58 9.22
C ALA A 702 29.33 -19.33 9.59
N ILE A 703 28.67 -19.36 10.74
CA ILE A 703 27.97 -18.21 11.33
C ILE A 703 28.59 -17.88 12.68
N ASP A 704 28.87 -16.61 12.98
CA ASP A 704 29.34 -16.20 14.30
C ASP A 704 28.21 -15.72 15.21
N ASN A 705 28.54 -15.48 16.49
CA ASN A 705 27.60 -15.02 17.50
C ASN A 705 27.28 -13.51 17.43
N THR A 706 27.78 -12.80 16.42
CA THR A 706 27.35 -11.44 16.04
C THR A 706 26.32 -11.45 14.91
N GLY A 707 26.09 -12.61 14.29
CA GLY A 707 25.21 -12.79 13.13
C GLY A 707 25.94 -12.77 11.79
N LEU A 708 27.26 -12.60 11.78
CA LEU A 708 28.05 -12.61 10.55
C LEU A 708 28.05 -14.05 9.97
N THR A 709 27.32 -14.23 8.87
CA THR A 709 27.35 -15.46 8.09
C THR A 709 28.42 -15.34 7.01
N THR A 710 29.40 -16.24 7.05
CA THR A 710 30.50 -16.33 6.08
C THR A 710 30.46 -17.68 5.37
N ILE A 711 30.79 -17.67 4.09
CA ILE A 711 31.21 -18.88 3.40
C ILE A 711 32.70 -19.08 3.72
N GLN A 712 33.08 -20.26 4.19
CA GLN A 712 34.44 -20.50 4.69
C GLN A 712 35.48 -20.43 3.55
N ASN A 713 36.70 -20.01 3.86
CA ASN A 713 37.75 -19.87 2.84
C ASN A 713 38.07 -21.22 2.18
N GLY A 714 37.81 -21.32 0.87
CA GLY A 714 37.95 -22.54 0.07
C GLY A 714 36.71 -23.45 0.02
N ALA A 715 35.62 -23.12 0.73
CA ALA A 715 34.36 -23.87 0.70
C ALA A 715 33.63 -23.75 -0.65
N VAL A 716 33.57 -22.54 -1.22
CA VAL A 716 33.38 -22.40 -2.68
C VAL A 716 34.71 -22.75 -3.34
N ALA A 717 34.93 -24.05 -3.51
CA ALA A 717 36.05 -24.56 -4.27
C ALA A 717 35.99 -24.04 -5.71
N VAL A 718 37.15 -23.78 -6.33
CA VAL A 718 37.26 -23.34 -7.74
C VAL A 718 36.90 -24.47 -8.74
N THR A 719 36.41 -25.61 -8.24
CA THR A 719 35.70 -26.64 -9.00
C THR A 719 34.21 -26.31 -9.18
N ASN A 720 33.64 -25.48 -8.30
CA ASN A 720 32.22 -25.19 -8.21
C ASN A 720 31.86 -23.87 -8.91
N ILE A 721 32.82 -22.92 -8.96
CA ILE A 721 32.86 -21.89 -10.00
C ILE A 721 33.55 -22.54 -11.19
N GLU A 722 32.79 -22.95 -12.19
CA GLU A 722 33.28 -23.82 -13.27
C GLU A 722 34.52 -23.27 -13.97
N ALA A 723 35.64 -23.99 -13.89
CA ALA A 723 36.79 -23.71 -14.74
C ALA A 723 36.40 -23.81 -16.22
N LEU A 724 36.62 -22.73 -16.95
CA LEU A 724 36.42 -22.60 -18.40
C LEU A 724 37.78 -22.75 -19.09
N ALA A 725 37.83 -23.55 -20.16
CA ALA A 725 38.99 -23.57 -21.04
C ALA A 725 39.01 -22.33 -21.95
N ASP A 726 40.12 -22.09 -22.65
CA ASP A 726 40.19 -21.04 -23.67
C ASP A 726 38.98 -21.08 -24.61
N ALA A 727 38.41 -19.90 -24.88
CA ALA A 727 37.20 -19.64 -25.64
C ALA A 727 35.89 -20.24 -25.10
N GLN A 728 35.83 -20.82 -23.90
CA GLN A 728 34.56 -21.31 -23.33
C GLN A 728 33.78 -20.22 -22.58
N PHE A 729 32.46 -20.23 -22.77
CA PHE A 729 31.47 -19.45 -22.03
C PHE A 729 30.29 -20.34 -21.64
N ILE A 730 29.51 -19.97 -20.62
CA ILE A 730 28.34 -20.72 -20.13
C ILE A 730 27.07 -20.07 -20.68
N ILE A 731 26.32 -20.81 -21.51
CA ILE A 731 24.98 -20.40 -21.94
C ILE A 731 23.90 -21.18 -21.20
N GLY A 732 22.84 -20.50 -20.76
CA GLY A 732 21.60 -21.16 -20.35
C GLY A 732 20.86 -21.66 -21.60
N THR A 733 20.61 -22.97 -21.70
CA THR A 733 20.03 -23.55 -22.93
C THR A 733 18.51 -23.53 -22.97
N ASP A 734 17.84 -23.42 -21.81
CA ASP A 734 16.39 -23.31 -21.65
C ASP A 734 15.93 -22.20 -20.70
N GLY A 735 16.86 -21.40 -20.18
CA GLY A 735 16.60 -20.35 -19.18
C GLY A 735 16.59 -20.82 -17.73
N THR A 736 16.83 -22.11 -17.46
CA THR A 736 16.95 -22.65 -16.10
C THR A 736 18.41 -22.83 -15.68
N ALA A 737 18.71 -22.62 -14.40
CA ALA A 737 20.06 -22.80 -13.86
C ALA A 737 20.56 -24.26 -13.93
N ALA A 738 19.67 -25.24 -14.14
CA ALA A 738 20.00 -26.66 -14.22
C ALA A 738 20.59 -27.09 -15.58
N ASN A 739 20.29 -26.36 -16.67
CA ASN A 739 20.69 -26.71 -18.03
C ASN A 739 21.64 -25.66 -18.66
N ASN A 740 22.49 -25.06 -17.82
CA ASN A 740 23.64 -24.28 -18.23
C ASN A 740 24.67 -25.20 -18.94
N THR A 741 25.19 -24.77 -20.09
CA THR A 741 26.10 -25.56 -20.94
C THR A 741 27.32 -24.75 -21.37
N LYS A 742 28.52 -25.33 -21.23
CA LYS A 742 29.76 -24.75 -21.78
C LYS A 742 29.77 -24.82 -23.31
N VAL A 743 29.91 -23.66 -23.94
CA VAL A 743 30.06 -23.54 -25.40
C VAL A 743 31.37 -22.84 -25.71
N THR A 744 32.17 -23.45 -26.58
CA THR A 744 33.42 -22.86 -27.09
C THR A 744 33.12 -21.92 -28.26
N MET A 745 33.35 -20.62 -28.07
CA MET A 745 33.38 -19.62 -29.15
C MET A 745 34.44 -20.01 -30.18
N SER A 746 34.00 -20.39 -31.37
CA SER A 746 34.88 -21.03 -32.36
C SER A 746 34.46 -20.68 -33.79
N GLY A 747 35.41 -20.80 -34.71
CA GLY A 747 35.25 -20.36 -36.10
C GLY A 747 35.68 -18.91 -36.29
N ASP A 748 34.70 -18.00 -36.37
CA ASP A 748 34.93 -16.66 -36.92
C ASP A 748 35.27 -15.61 -35.84
N VAL A 749 34.92 -15.90 -34.59
CA VAL A 749 35.33 -15.14 -33.40
C VAL A 749 35.85 -16.13 -32.36
N THR A 750 37.00 -15.84 -31.78
CA THR A 750 37.61 -16.59 -30.68
C THR A 750 37.95 -15.64 -29.54
N MET A 751 37.88 -16.13 -28.31
CA MET A 751 38.23 -15.39 -27.08
C MET A 751 39.25 -16.22 -26.30
N ASN A 752 40.25 -15.61 -25.67
CA ASN A 752 41.17 -16.35 -24.79
C ASN A 752 40.82 -16.13 -23.31
N ASN A 753 41.46 -16.90 -22.42
CA ASN A 753 41.29 -16.76 -20.97
C ASN A 753 41.98 -15.51 -20.37
N THR A 754 42.39 -14.53 -21.20
CA THR A 754 42.77 -13.17 -20.79
C THR A 754 41.77 -12.12 -21.31
N GLY A 755 40.57 -12.53 -21.71
CA GLY A 755 39.50 -11.66 -22.22
C GLY A 755 39.70 -11.13 -23.64
N ALA A 756 40.84 -11.40 -24.28
CA ALA A 756 41.15 -10.90 -25.61
C ALA A 756 40.26 -11.59 -26.65
N THR A 757 39.35 -10.83 -27.26
CA THR A 757 38.44 -11.31 -28.30
C THR A 757 38.97 -10.94 -29.67
N THR A 758 39.27 -11.95 -30.49
CA THR A 758 39.83 -11.80 -31.83
C THR A 758 38.86 -12.30 -32.89
N ILE A 759 38.59 -11.47 -33.90
CA ILE A 759 37.83 -11.88 -35.10
C ILE A 759 38.82 -12.40 -36.14
N GLY A 760 38.49 -13.53 -36.78
CA GLY A 760 39.36 -14.18 -37.76
C GLY A 760 39.66 -13.31 -38.99
N ALA A 761 40.84 -13.49 -39.58
CA ALA A 761 41.24 -12.77 -40.78
C ALA A 761 40.24 -12.99 -41.93
N GLY A 762 39.71 -11.89 -42.49
CA GLY A 762 38.71 -11.92 -43.56
C GLY A 762 37.29 -12.33 -43.13
N LYS A 763 37.01 -12.47 -41.83
CA LYS A 763 35.66 -12.84 -41.34
C LYS A 763 34.72 -11.66 -41.14
N VAL A 764 35.24 -10.43 -41.03
CA VAL A 764 34.44 -9.21 -41.24
C VAL A 764 34.37 -8.95 -42.75
N THR A 765 33.19 -9.10 -43.35
CA THR A 765 32.95 -8.72 -44.75
C THR A 765 32.45 -7.27 -44.85
N ASN A 766 32.52 -6.66 -46.03
CA ASN A 766 31.97 -5.32 -46.24
C ASN A 766 30.46 -5.24 -45.95
N ASP A 767 29.71 -6.31 -46.19
CA ASP A 767 28.26 -6.36 -45.94
C ASP A 767 27.93 -6.39 -44.43
N MET A 768 28.87 -6.81 -43.60
CA MET A 768 28.78 -6.77 -42.12
C MET A 768 29.17 -5.39 -41.55
N LEU A 769 29.81 -4.54 -42.35
CA LEU A 769 30.16 -3.17 -41.99
C LEU A 769 29.05 -2.22 -42.48
N ALA A 770 28.07 -1.97 -41.61
CA ALA A 770 26.92 -1.13 -41.92
C ALA A 770 27.34 0.34 -42.20
N GLY A 771 27.50 0.67 -43.47
CA GLY A 771 27.88 2.01 -43.96
C GLY A 771 29.30 2.07 -44.53
N SER A 772 29.63 3.15 -45.24
CA SER A 772 30.94 3.32 -45.84
C SER A 772 32.06 3.35 -44.79
N ILE A 773 33.12 2.56 -45.00
CA ILE A 773 34.32 2.59 -44.14
C ILE A 773 34.91 4.00 -44.18
N ASN A 774 34.99 4.64 -43.01
CA ASN A 774 35.63 5.95 -42.87
C ASN A 774 37.15 5.79 -43.01
N LEU A 775 37.67 6.05 -44.20
CA LEU A 775 39.09 5.91 -44.56
C LEU A 775 40.03 6.83 -43.76
N THR A 776 39.54 7.91 -43.15
CA THR A 776 40.36 8.82 -42.33
C THR A 776 40.35 8.51 -40.83
N THR A 777 39.51 7.59 -40.34
CA THR A 777 39.47 7.22 -38.91
C THR A 777 39.52 5.73 -38.61
N LYS A 778 39.13 4.86 -39.54
CA LYS A 778 39.14 3.38 -39.36
C LYS A 778 40.23 2.65 -40.13
N VAL A 779 41.08 3.36 -40.86
CA VAL A 779 42.25 2.81 -41.56
C VAL A 779 43.50 3.54 -41.06
N THR A 780 44.14 2.98 -40.03
CA THR A 780 45.29 3.57 -39.32
C THR A 780 46.64 3.35 -40.02
N ASN A 781 46.63 2.79 -41.23
CA ASN A 781 47.81 2.39 -41.98
C ASN A 781 47.64 2.68 -43.48
N VAL A 782 48.70 2.50 -44.26
CA VAL A 782 48.71 2.79 -45.70
C VAL A 782 47.64 1.99 -46.45
N LEU A 783 46.74 2.68 -47.17
CA LEU A 783 45.76 2.02 -48.02
C LEU A 783 46.48 1.32 -49.21
N PRO A 784 46.30 0.00 -49.41
CA PRO A 784 47.02 -0.74 -50.46
C PRO A 784 46.61 -0.33 -51.87
N VAL A 785 47.55 -0.42 -52.82
CA VAL A 785 47.32 -0.07 -54.24
C VAL A 785 46.18 -0.88 -54.88
N ALA A 786 46.04 -2.16 -54.52
CA ALA A 786 44.95 -3.02 -54.97
C ALA A 786 43.54 -2.51 -54.56
N ASN A 787 43.47 -1.71 -53.49
CA ASN A 787 42.23 -1.15 -52.94
C ASN A 787 42.10 0.37 -53.27
N GLY A 788 42.80 0.84 -54.30
CA GLY A 788 42.75 2.23 -54.76
C GLY A 788 43.62 3.23 -53.98
N GLY A 789 44.46 2.75 -53.06
CA GLY A 789 45.42 3.59 -52.33
C GLY A 789 46.73 3.84 -53.09
N THR A 790 47.60 4.65 -52.51
CA THR A 790 48.91 5.00 -53.09
C THR A 790 50.03 4.03 -52.76
N GLY A 791 49.87 3.18 -51.74
CA GLY A 791 50.96 2.33 -51.23
C GLY A 791 52.10 3.09 -50.52
N LEU A 792 51.92 4.37 -50.20
CA LEU A 792 52.90 5.23 -49.53
C LEU A 792 52.28 5.91 -48.29
N SER A 793 53.05 6.00 -47.20
CA SER A 793 52.62 6.66 -45.94
C SER A 793 52.74 8.17 -45.95
N SER A 794 53.64 8.73 -46.76
CA SER A 794 53.75 10.16 -47.04
C SER A 794 54.44 10.39 -48.39
N THR A 795 54.55 11.66 -48.81
CA THR A 795 55.20 12.08 -50.05
C THR A 795 56.16 13.21 -49.78
N THR A 796 57.29 13.28 -50.49
CA THR A 796 58.28 14.35 -50.29
C THR A 796 57.83 15.68 -50.92
N ALA A 797 58.31 16.80 -50.39
CA ALA A 797 58.00 18.13 -50.92
C ALA A 797 58.36 18.23 -52.42
N ASN A 798 57.47 18.85 -53.19
CA ASN A 798 57.52 18.99 -54.65
C ASN A 798 57.49 17.67 -55.47
N GLN A 799 57.24 16.51 -54.85
CA GLN A 799 57.05 15.26 -55.59
C GLN A 799 55.73 15.27 -56.38
N ILE A 800 55.75 14.80 -57.64
CA ILE A 800 54.54 14.57 -58.45
C ILE A 800 54.24 13.07 -58.46
N LEU A 801 53.04 12.67 -58.05
CA LEU A 801 52.60 11.28 -58.21
C LEU A 801 52.00 11.05 -59.60
N TYR A 802 52.31 9.92 -60.21
CA TYR A 802 51.73 9.48 -61.49
C TYR A 802 51.39 7.99 -61.45
N SER A 803 50.47 7.56 -62.30
CA SER A 803 50.22 6.13 -62.52
C SER A 803 51.18 5.60 -63.58
N SER A 804 51.91 4.54 -63.27
CA SER A 804 52.82 3.87 -64.19
C SER A 804 52.07 3.01 -65.22
N ALA A 805 52.75 2.59 -66.29
CA ALA A 805 52.21 1.62 -67.24
C ALA A 805 51.92 0.23 -66.62
N ALA A 806 52.34 -0.02 -65.37
CA ALA A 806 51.99 -1.20 -64.59
C ALA A 806 50.77 -0.98 -63.66
N ASN A 807 50.03 0.12 -63.82
CA ASN A 807 48.91 0.57 -62.99
C ASN A 807 49.27 0.80 -61.51
N THR A 808 50.54 1.09 -61.20
CA THR A 808 51.00 1.45 -59.86
C THR A 808 51.18 2.96 -59.72
N ILE A 809 50.70 3.54 -58.62
CA ILE A 809 51.00 4.94 -58.28
C ILE A 809 52.47 5.03 -57.85
N THR A 810 53.24 5.93 -58.46
CA THR A 810 54.68 6.11 -58.22
C THR A 810 55.02 7.60 -58.12
N GLY A 811 55.96 7.94 -57.23
CA GLY A 811 56.46 9.29 -57.04
C GLY A 811 57.58 9.66 -58.03
N LEU A 812 57.45 10.82 -58.68
CA LEU A 812 58.48 11.45 -59.51
C LEU A 812 59.06 12.66 -58.76
N ALA A 813 60.35 12.59 -58.42
CA ALA A 813 61.05 13.68 -57.74
C ALA A 813 61.37 14.83 -58.72
N THR A 814 61.11 16.08 -58.31
CA THR A 814 61.43 17.28 -59.11
C THR A 814 62.69 17.98 -58.59
N SER A 815 63.44 18.59 -59.51
CA SER A 815 64.32 19.73 -59.19
C SER A 815 63.69 21.03 -59.68
N ASN A 816 64.01 22.14 -59.01
CA ASN A 816 63.51 23.47 -59.36
C ASN A 816 63.77 23.80 -60.85
N ASN A 817 62.78 24.43 -61.49
CA ASN A 817 62.79 24.88 -62.90
C ASN A 817 62.86 23.75 -63.96
N GLY A 818 62.65 22.48 -63.59
CA GLY A 818 62.47 21.39 -64.55
C GLY A 818 61.11 21.45 -65.28
N VAL A 819 61.06 20.91 -66.49
CA VAL A 819 59.86 20.79 -67.33
C VAL A 819 59.39 19.32 -67.32
N LEU A 820 58.10 19.08 -67.11
CA LEU A 820 57.50 17.75 -67.23
C LEU A 820 57.44 17.34 -68.71
N VAL A 821 58.03 16.19 -69.05
CA VAL A 821 58.06 15.64 -70.41
C VAL A 821 57.70 14.16 -70.38
N THR A 822 56.89 13.71 -71.35
CA THR A 822 56.64 12.28 -71.59
C THR A 822 57.50 11.80 -72.74
N ASP A 823 58.15 10.64 -72.58
CA ASP A 823 58.85 10.00 -73.68
C ASP A 823 57.90 9.28 -74.65
N GLY A 824 58.44 8.59 -75.65
CA GLY A 824 57.65 7.83 -76.63
C GLY A 824 56.90 6.62 -76.08
N SER A 825 57.10 6.26 -74.80
CA SER A 825 56.32 5.24 -74.08
C SER A 825 55.22 5.83 -73.19
N GLY A 826 55.15 7.16 -73.08
CA GLY A 826 54.16 7.88 -72.26
C GLY A 826 54.53 8.03 -70.78
N VAL A 827 55.72 7.58 -70.36
CA VAL A 827 56.17 7.72 -68.97
C VAL A 827 56.54 9.19 -68.67
N PRO A 828 55.95 9.84 -67.66
CA PRO A 828 56.30 11.20 -67.28
C PRO A 828 57.68 11.27 -66.59
N THR A 829 58.49 12.24 -66.98
CA THR A 829 59.83 12.51 -66.41
C THR A 829 60.05 14.03 -66.28
N ILE A 830 60.94 14.46 -65.39
CA ILE A 830 61.32 15.88 -65.28
C ILE A 830 62.63 16.11 -66.05
N SER A 831 62.56 16.88 -67.13
CA SER A 831 63.73 17.28 -67.91
C SER A 831 64.21 18.66 -67.50
N SER A 832 65.53 18.85 -67.43
CA SER A 832 66.18 20.16 -67.29
C SER A 832 66.29 20.94 -68.61
N THR A 833 65.84 20.35 -69.73
CA THR A 833 65.87 20.94 -71.07
C THR A 833 64.58 20.70 -71.86
N LEU A 834 64.26 21.59 -72.79
CA LEU A 834 63.08 21.46 -73.66
C LEU A 834 63.27 20.33 -74.69
N PRO A 835 62.27 19.46 -74.93
CA PRO A 835 62.36 18.43 -75.97
C PRO A 835 62.48 19.02 -77.39
N ASN A 836 63.32 18.38 -78.22
CA ASN A 836 63.67 18.80 -79.58
C ASN A 836 62.54 18.70 -80.63
N GLY A 837 61.26 18.75 -80.22
CA GLY A 837 60.08 18.63 -81.08
C GLY A 837 58.90 19.53 -80.71
N VAL A 838 59.01 20.37 -79.68
CA VAL A 838 57.92 21.27 -79.26
C VAL A 838 57.84 22.50 -80.17
N THR A 839 57.23 22.32 -81.34
CA THR A 839 56.93 23.43 -82.26
C THR A 839 55.83 24.32 -81.67
N ALA A 840 56.20 25.51 -81.20
CA ALA A 840 55.27 26.48 -80.64
C ALA A 840 54.30 27.01 -81.72
N THR A 841 53.09 26.43 -81.80
CA THR A 841 51.98 26.99 -82.56
C THR A 841 51.44 28.24 -81.89
N THR A 842 51.16 29.27 -82.68
CA THR A 842 50.91 30.63 -82.17
C THR A 842 49.56 30.73 -81.43
N GLN A 843 49.60 30.79 -80.09
CA GLN A 843 48.46 31.29 -79.32
C GLN A 843 48.49 32.81 -79.24
N THR A 844 47.40 33.45 -79.67
CA THR A 844 47.22 34.91 -79.61
C THR A 844 46.87 35.34 -78.19
N PHE A 845 47.86 35.75 -77.41
CA PHE A 845 47.60 36.50 -76.17
C PHE A 845 47.27 37.96 -76.49
N GLY A 846 46.12 38.42 -75.98
CA GLY A 846 45.60 39.75 -76.25
C GLY A 846 46.33 40.87 -75.50
N ASN A 847 45.98 42.11 -75.83
CA ASN A 847 46.59 43.33 -75.28
C ASN A 847 46.64 43.33 -73.74
N ASN A 848 47.85 43.34 -73.18
CA ASN A 848 48.14 44.19 -72.04
C ASN A 848 49.49 44.90 -72.26
N SER A 849 49.54 46.18 -71.90
CA SER A 849 50.71 47.02 -72.11
C SER A 849 51.62 46.95 -70.89
N THR A 850 52.81 46.34 -71.03
CA THR A 850 54.11 46.90 -70.64
C THR A 850 55.25 45.90 -70.97
N ALA A 851 56.25 46.35 -71.73
CA ALA A 851 57.58 45.78 -71.93
C ALA A 851 57.73 44.28 -72.30
N VAL A 852 58.22 44.01 -73.51
CA VAL A 852 59.61 43.57 -73.78
C VAL A 852 59.89 43.64 -75.30
N ALA A 853 61.10 44.03 -75.69
CA ALA A 853 61.57 44.13 -77.08
C ALA A 853 62.63 43.03 -77.37
N THR A 854 63.04 42.69 -78.60
CA THR A 854 62.85 43.37 -79.90
C THR A 854 62.91 42.37 -81.08
N THR A 855 61.93 42.45 -81.97
CA THR A 855 62.01 42.22 -83.45
C THR A 855 63.07 41.25 -84.02
N ALA A 856 62.69 39.97 -84.18
CA ALA A 856 63.37 39.03 -85.09
C ALA A 856 62.40 37.96 -85.64
N PHE A 857 61.57 38.30 -86.65
CA PHE A 857 60.62 37.34 -87.24
C PHE A 857 60.30 37.64 -88.72
N VAL A 858 61.17 37.19 -89.64
CA VAL A 858 60.90 37.27 -91.10
C VAL A 858 61.41 36.01 -91.83
N ALA A 859 60.55 34.98 -91.88
CA ALA A 859 60.59 33.93 -92.90
C ALA A 859 59.23 33.21 -92.94
N ASN A 860 58.63 33.10 -94.13
CA ASN A 860 57.50 32.19 -94.38
C ASN A 860 57.62 31.68 -95.83
N ALA A 861 57.70 30.36 -96.00
CA ALA A 861 58.44 29.73 -97.09
C ALA A 861 57.68 29.60 -98.43
N ASN A 862 56.39 29.99 -98.49
CA ASN A 862 55.49 29.60 -99.58
C ASN A 862 55.35 30.64 -100.71
N TYR A 863 56.32 31.54 -100.88
CA TYR A 863 56.42 32.45 -102.02
C TYR A 863 57.84 32.41 -102.58
N THR A 864 58.00 32.48 -103.89
CA THR A 864 59.28 32.80 -104.52
C THR A 864 59.51 34.30 -104.38
N TYR A 865 60.63 34.68 -103.74
CA TYR A 865 61.03 36.06 -103.52
C TYR A 865 62.20 36.43 -104.43
N ALA A 866 62.09 37.57 -105.11
CA ALA A 866 63.20 38.25 -105.79
C ALA A 866 63.32 39.67 -105.23
N ILE A 867 64.37 39.92 -104.44
CA ILE A 867 64.68 41.24 -103.86
C ILE A 867 65.77 41.89 -104.73
N LEU A 868 65.67 43.19 -105.01
CA LEU A 868 66.56 43.87 -105.92
C LEU A 868 68.00 43.95 -105.35
N PRO A 869 68.99 43.22 -105.90
CA PRO A 869 70.26 43.01 -105.21
C PRO A 869 71.11 44.29 -105.11
N ALA A 870 70.99 45.17 -106.11
CA ALA A 870 71.60 46.50 -106.17
C ALA A 870 70.66 47.44 -106.94
N LEU A 871 70.71 48.75 -106.62
CA LEU A 871 69.90 49.79 -107.24
C LEU A 871 70.04 49.78 -108.77
N GLN A 872 68.91 49.88 -109.48
CA GLN A 872 68.83 49.83 -110.95
C GLN A 872 68.26 51.14 -111.52
N SER A 873 68.92 51.69 -112.54
CA SER A 873 68.52 52.96 -113.17
C SER A 873 68.52 52.87 -114.69
N THR A 874 67.57 53.55 -115.34
CA THR A 874 67.51 53.69 -116.80
C THR A 874 67.04 55.07 -117.23
N THR A 875 67.48 55.53 -118.40
CA THR A 875 67.02 56.76 -119.07
C THR A 875 66.17 56.46 -120.32
N SER A 876 65.94 55.18 -120.64
CA SER A 876 65.18 54.76 -121.82
C SER A 876 63.74 55.26 -121.79
N THR A 877 63.24 55.80 -122.90
CA THR A 877 61.84 56.20 -123.08
C THR A 877 60.92 55.07 -123.56
N THR A 878 61.46 53.87 -123.77
CA THR A 878 60.72 52.61 -123.97
C THR A 878 60.98 51.65 -122.81
N LEU A 879 60.07 50.70 -122.58
CA LEU A 879 60.16 49.73 -121.47
C LEU A 879 61.43 48.87 -121.55
N VAL A 880 62.12 48.75 -120.41
CA VAL A 880 63.29 47.89 -120.20
C VAL A 880 63.10 47.09 -118.92
N ASN A 881 63.43 45.79 -118.94
CA ASN A 881 63.40 44.93 -117.76
C ASN A 881 64.27 45.50 -116.62
N ILE A 882 63.78 45.46 -115.38
CA ILE A 882 64.58 45.80 -114.19
C ILE A 882 65.42 44.57 -113.81
N PRO A 883 66.77 44.61 -113.91
CA PRO A 883 67.60 43.44 -113.63
C PRO A 883 67.45 42.95 -112.19
N GLY A 884 67.15 41.65 -112.03
CA GLY A 884 66.92 41.01 -110.73
C GLY A 884 65.47 40.95 -110.26
N LEU A 885 64.52 41.61 -110.94
CA LEU A 885 63.07 41.46 -110.68
C LEU A 885 62.41 40.59 -111.75
N SER A 886 62.72 39.30 -111.66
CA SER A 886 62.30 38.29 -112.62
C SER A 886 62.06 36.94 -111.94
N ALA A 887 61.05 36.21 -112.39
CA ALA A 887 60.77 34.84 -111.97
C ALA A 887 60.47 33.96 -113.19
N THR A 888 61.07 32.77 -113.25
CA THR A 888 60.72 31.77 -114.26
C THR A 888 59.41 31.09 -113.86
N LEU A 889 58.43 31.05 -114.76
CA LEU A 889 57.13 30.43 -114.54
C LEU A 889 56.94 29.23 -115.47
N GLU A 890 56.30 28.19 -114.93
CA GLU A 890 55.99 26.96 -115.66
C GLU A 890 54.82 27.19 -116.63
N ALA A 891 54.66 26.27 -117.59
CA ALA A 891 53.52 26.27 -118.50
C ALA A 891 52.22 25.83 -117.82
N ASN A 892 51.08 26.30 -118.33
CA ASN A 892 49.72 25.93 -117.95
C ASN A 892 49.39 26.11 -116.46
N ALA A 893 49.88 27.18 -115.83
CA ALA A 893 49.68 27.47 -114.41
C ALA A 893 49.29 28.94 -114.18
N THR A 894 48.60 29.23 -113.07
CA THR A 894 48.27 30.62 -112.70
C THR A 894 48.99 31.04 -111.42
N TYR A 895 49.72 32.15 -111.52
CA TYR A 895 50.53 32.73 -110.45
C TYR A 895 49.95 34.07 -110.01
N GLU A 896 49.86 34.28 -108.70
CA GLU A 896 49.58 35.59 -108.10
C GLU A 896 50.90 36.25 -107.71
N PHE A 897 51.05 37.52 -108.06
CA PHE A 897 52.26 38.30 -107.80
C PHE A 897 51.96 39.65 -107.15
N GLU A 898 52.85 40.07 -106.25
CA GLU A 898 52.93 41.44 -105.74
C GLU A 898 54.38 41.92 -105.87
N VAL A 899 54.56 43.06 -106.52
CA VAL A 899 55.80 43.83 -106.56
C VAL A 899 55.59 45.10 -105.75
N VAL A 900 56.54 45.44 -104.90
CA VAL A 900 56.63 46.78 -104.31
C VAL A 900 57.95 47.38 -104.78
N ILE A 901 57.89 48.35 -105.69
CA ILE A 901 59.03 49.07 -106.24
C ILE A 901 59.27 50.32 -105.40
N ALA A 902 60.36 50.34 -104.63
CA ALA A 902 60.89 51.55 -104.03
C ALA A 902 61.49 52.40 -105.16
N ALA A 903 60.69 53.32 -105.69
CA ALA A 903 60.91 54.01 -106.96
C ALA A 903 61.27 55.48 -106.78
N ALA A 904 62.18 55.98 -107.61
CA ALA A 904 62.50 57.39 -107.74
C ALA A 904 62.55 57.83 -109.22
N SER A 905 62.28 59.11 -109.44
CA SER A 905 62.32 59.78 -110.74
C SER A 905 63.18 61.04 -110.64
N SER A 906 64.16 61.21 -111.54
CA SER A 906 64.95 62.45 -111.62
C SER A 906 64.28 63.57 -112.44
N SER A 907 62.99 63.45 -112.74
CA SER A 907 62.21 64.43 -113.52
C SER A 907 60.72 64.39 -113.13
N ASN A 908 60.07 65.56 -113.06
CA ASN A 908 58.63 65.68 -112.78
C ASN A 908 57.74 64.99 -113.83
N ALA A 909 58.28 64.65 -115.02
CA ALA A 909 57.55 63.91 -116.05
C ALA A 909 57.25 62.44 -115.68
N GLY A 910 57.80 61.93 -114.57
CA GLY A 910 57.47 60.60 -114.05
C GLY A 910 58.12 59.42 -114.79
N ASN A 911 57.92 58.24 -114.21
CA ASN A 911 58.32 56.94 -114.75
C ASN A 911 57.06 56.22 -115.27
N LYS A 912 57.22 55.37 -116.28
CA LYS A 912 56.19 54.42 -116.70
C LYS A 912 56.68 53.01 -116.42
N TYR A 913 55.75 52.14 -116.08
CA TYR A 913 56.05 50.76 -115.71
C TYR A 913 55.30 49.80 -116.63
N GLY A 914 55.68 48.53 -116.59
CA GLY A 914 55.07 47.49 -117.40
C GLY A 914 55.46 46.10 -116.91
N VAL A 915 54.79 45.10 -117.48
CA VAL A 915 55.01 43.69 -117.18
C VAL A 915 55.17 42.91 -118.49
N ASN A 916 56.08 41.94 -118.48
CA ASN A 916 56.40 41.15 -119.67
C ASN A 916 56.66 39.69 -119.31
N PHE A 917 56.16 38.79 -120.16
CA PHE A 917 56.40 37.36 -120.10
C PHE A 917 56.93 36.88 -121.45
N THR A 918 57.96 36.02 -121.45
CA THR A 918 58.62 35.60 -122.69
C THR A 918 57.94 34.43 -123.42
N GLY A 919 57.00 33.72 -122.77
CA GLY A 919 56.27 32.60 -123.38
C GLY A 919 55.06 33.07 -124.21
N THR A 920 54.84 32.43 -125.36
CA THR A 920 53.85 32.87 -126.35
C THR A 920 52.41 32.57 -125.93
N GLY A 921 51.51 33.56 -126.04
CA GLY A 921 50.07 33.37 -125.83
C GLY A 921 49.59 33.29 -124.38
N ALA A 922 50.46 33.57 -123.39
CA ALA A 922 50.04 33.77 -122.00
C ALA A 922 49.10 34.99 -121.85
N ARG A 923 48.45 35.14 -120.69
CA ARG A 923 47.68 36.35 -120.33
C ARG A 923 48.12 36.88 -118.98
N VAL A 924 48.26 38.20 -118.87
CA VAL A 924 48.55 38.90 -117.62
C VAL A 924 47.52 39.99 -117.41
N GLU A 925 46.94 40.00 -116.22
CA GLU A 925 45.96 40.98 -115.78
C GLU A 925 46.52 41.59 -114.48
N SER A 926 46.97 42.84 -114.58
CA SER A 926 47.78 43.48 -113.54
C SER A 926 47.30 44.89 -113.25
N GLN A 927 47.35 45.29 -111.98
CA GLN A 927 46.97 46.61 -111.52
C GLN A 927 48.16 47.30 -110.85
N LEU A 928 48.45 48.51 -111.30
CA LEU A 928 49.48 49.38 -110.74
C LEU A 928 48.84 50.44 -109.86
N PHE A 929 49.33 50.53 -108.62
CA PHE A 929 48.92 51.51 -107.62
C PHE A 929 50.11 52.36 -107.21
N GLY A 930 49.96 53.68 -107.30
CA GLY A 930 51.01 54.61 -106.89
C GLY A 930 50.64 56.06 -107.15
N ASN A 931 51.56 56.96 -106.83
CA ASN A 931 51.40 58.38 -107.07
C ASN A 931 51.53 58.72 -108.56
N ILE A 932 50.46 59.19 -109.19
CA ILE A 932 50.47 59.74 -110.55
C ILE A 932 50.99 61.19 -110.51
N ASP A 933 50.65 61.91 -109.45
CA ASP A 933 51.29 63.16 -109.06
C ASP A 933 51.61 63.15 -107.54
N PRO A 934 52.39 64.11 -107.01
CA PRO A 934 52.77 64.15 -105.59
C PRO A 934 51.61 64.26 -104.58
N SER A 935 50.38 64.50 -105.05
CA SER A 935 49.16 64.68 -104.26
C SER A 935 48.02 63.69 -104.59
N SER A 936 48.10 62.91 -105.68
CA SER A 936 47.10 61.90 -106.04
C SER A 936 47.68 60.49 -106.17
N VAL A 937 46.99 59.51 -105.55
CA VAL A 937 47.19 58.08 -105.79
C VAL A 937 46.20 57.59 -106.84
N GLY A 938 46.69 56.88 -107.84
CA GLY A 938 45.88 56.37 -108.95
C GLY A 938 46.16 54.90 -109.26
N GLY A 939 45.11 54.22 -109.72
CA GLY A 939 45.15 52.83 -110.17
C GLY A 939 45.00 52.74 -111.69
N GLU A 940 45.90 52.02 -112.36
CA GLU A 940 45.74 51.65 -113.78
C GLU A 940 45.80 50.13 -113.93
N SER A 941 45.06 49.57 -114.90
CA SER A 941 45.07 48.14 -115.21
C SER A 941 45.74 47.88 -116.56
N VAL A 942 46.85 47.12 -116.56
CA VAL A 942 47.59 46.74 -117.77
C VAL A 942 47.24 45.29 -118.13
N TRP A 943 46.71 45.12 -119.35
CA TRP A 943 46.12 43.86 -119.86
C TRP A 943 46.92 43.24 -121.02
N ILE A 944 48.03 43.87 -121.45
CA ILE A 944 48.82 43.47 -122.63
C ILE A 944 50.32 43.63 -122.33
N PHE A 945 51.14 42.67 -122.74
CA PHE A 945 52.59 42.65 -122.53
C PHE A 945 53.34 43.78 -123.22
N ASN A 946 54.49 44.19 -122.65
CA ASN A 946 55.39 45.24 -123.17
C ASN A 946 54.69 46.57 -123.49
N THR A 947 53.48 46.77 -122.94
CA THR A 947 52.71 48.00 -123.06
C THR A 947 53.00 48.83 -121.82
N GLN A 948 53.51 50.03 -122.04
CA GLN A 948 53.74 51.01 -120.96
C GLN A 948 52.41 51.56 -120.46
N THR A 949 52.29 51.78 -119.15
CA THR A 949 51.11 52.43 -118.57
C THR A 949 50.79 53.74 -119.29
N ASP A 950 49.51 54.09 -119.46
CA ASP A 950 49.13 55.36 -120.10
C ASP A 950 49.37 56.54 -119.14
N TYR A 951 49.11 56.36 -117.85
CA TYR A 951 49.54 57.28 -116.80
C TYR A 951 51.05 57.20 -116.50
N ALA A 952 51.60 58.34 -116.06
CA ALA A 952 52.98 58.48 -115.60
C ALA A 952 53.00 58.55 -114.07
N TYR A 953 53.86 57.77 -113.41
CA TYR A 953 53.96 57.72 -111.95
C TYR A 953 55.14 58.57 -111.47
N VAL A 954 54.88 59.57 -110.61
CA VAL A 954 55.80 60.68 -110.32
C VAL A 954 56.28 60.65 -108.86
N THR A 955 57.34 59.88 -108.59
CA THR A 955 58.14 59.97 -107.36
C THR A 955 59.36 60.87 -107.56
N TYR A 956 59.13 62.18 -107.73
CA TYR A 956 60.19 63.17 -107.94
C TYR A 956 60.79 63.67 -106.62
N ASN A 957 62.13 63.66 -106.52
CA ASN A 957 62.92 64.12 -105.36
C ASN A 957 62.54 63.50 -103.99
N GLY A 958 61.94 62.31 -103.98
CA GLY A 958 61.65 61.55 -102.76
C GLY A 958 61.43 60.07 -103.07
N TYR A 959 61.84 59.18 -102.16
CA TYR A 959 61.56 57.75 -102.26
C TYR A 959 60.04 57.52 -102.10
N GLY A 960 59.42 56.78 -103.02
CA GLY A 960 58.02 56.37 -102.91
C GLY A 960 57.81 54.95 -103.45
N ASN A 961 56.81 54.24 -102.93
CA ASN A 961 56.56 52.86 -103.28
C ASN A 961 55.45 52.74 -104.32
N ILE A 962 55.77 52.21 -105.50
CA ILE A 962 54.78 51.80 -106.52
C ILE A 962 54.49 50.32 -106.31
N ARG A 963 53.22 49.95 -106.13
CA ARG A 963 52.80 48.55 -106.05
C ARG A 963 52.26 48.07 -107.40
N ILE A 964 52.71 46.91 -107.85
CA ILE A 964 52.11 46.18 -108.98
C ILE A 964 51.59 44.86 -108.41
N GLN A 965 50.31 44.56 -108.60
CA GLN A 965 49.74 43.28 -108.17
C GLN A 965 48.83 42.71 -109.26
N GLY A 966 48.77 41.38 -109.40
CA GLY A 966 47.98 40.76 -110.44
C GLY A 966 48.17 39.26 -110.59
N LEU A 967 47.62 38.74 -111.70
CA LEU A 967 47.69 37.35 -112.07
C LEU A 967 48.47 37.16 -113.39
N VAL A 968 49.28 36.11 -113.44
CA VAL A 968 49.92 35.60 -114.67
C VAL A 968 49.39 34.20 -114.93
N SER A 969 48.62 34.02 -116.01
CA SER A 969 48.20 32.70 -116.50
C SER A 969 49.05 32.33 -117.71
N THR A 970 49.92 31.33 -117.56
CA THR A 970 50.79 30.85 -118.62
C THR A 970 50.05 29.92 -119.58
N SER A 971 50.46 29.95 -120.84
CA SER A 971 49.97 29.07 -121.91
C SER A 971 50.70 27.73 -121.89
N THR A 972 50.70 26.99 -123.01
CA THR A 972 51.55 25.80 -123.20
C THR A 972 53.05 26.04 -123.05
N ASP A 973 53.47 27.32 -123.07
CA ASP A 973 54.88 27.71 -123.10
C ASP A 973 55.31 28.28 -121.73
N SER A 974 56.38 27.74 -121.17
CA SER A 974 57.06 28.32 -120.01
C SER A 974 57.91 29.53 -120.39
N GLY A 975 58.29 30.35 -119.42
CA GLY A 975 59.05 31.57 -119.70
C GLY A 975 59.39 32.37 -118.46
N THR A 976 60.03 33.53 -118.67
CA THR A 976 60.42 34.43 -117.58
C THR A 976 59.44 35.59 -117.48
N PHE A 977 58.79 35.73 -116.33
CA PHE A 977 58.05 36.92 -115.97
C PHE A 977 59.01 38.00 -115.47
N THR A 978 58.85 39.22 -115.95
CA THR A 978 59.78 40.34 -115.74
C THR A 978 59.02 41.64 -115.52
N ILE A 979 59.52 42.44 -114.59
CA ILE A 979 59.01 43.80 -114.33
C ILE A 979 59.84 44.79 -115.14
N GLN A 980 59.17 45.74 -115.80
CA GLN A 980 59.78 46.71 -116.71
C GLN A 980 59.56 48.15 -116.23
N GLN A 981 60.50 49.03 -116.55
CA GLN A 981 60.38 50.47 -116.35
C GLN A 981 60.90 51.28 -117.55
N SER A 982 60.38 52.50 -117.70
CA SER A 982 60.76 53.48 -118.70
C SER A 982 60.59 54.91 -118.18
N LYS A 983 61.13 55.87 -118.94
CA LYS A 983 60.93 57.31 -118.76
C LYS A 983 59.86 57.82 -119.72
N VAL A 984 59.08 58.81 -119.30
CA VAL A 984 58.04 59.40 -120.18
C VAL A 984 58.64 60.27 -121.30
N THR A 985 59.68 61.05 -121.01
CA THR A 985 60.34 61.94 -121.98
C THR A 985 61.84 62.13 -121.71
N SER A 986 62.23 62.48 -120.49
CA SER A 986 63.64 62.71 -120.13
C SER A 986 63.94 62.56 -118.63
N GLY A 987 65.22 62.36 -118.31
CA GLY A 987 65.72 62.05 -116.97
C GLY A 987 65.87 60.55 -116.71
N THR A 988 66.10 60.17 -115.45
CA THR A 988 66.35 58.79 -115.01
C THR A 988 65.17 58.24 -114.21
N ALA A 989 64.79 56.99 -114.48
CA ALA A 989 63.91 56.15 -113.67
C ALA A 989 64.77 55.19 -112.83
N THR A 990 64.51 55.08 -111.53
CA THR A 990 65.34 54.30 -110.60
C THR A 990 64.49 53.42 -109.69
N ALA A 991 64.93 52.18 -109.48
CA ALA A 991 64.42 51.24 -108.48
C ALA A 991 65.50 50.95 -107.42
N HIS A 992 65.16 51.09 -106.14
CA HIS A 992 66.06 50.99 -105.00
C HIS A 992 66.04 49.58 -104.38
N ARG A 993 67.04 49.23 -103.57
CA ARG A 993 67.30 47.85 -103.08
C ARG A 993 66.16 47.24 -102.27
N ASP A 994 65.34 48.08 -101.63
CA ASP A 994 64.18 47.67 -100.84
C ASP A 994 63.01 47.18 -101.73
N THR A 995 63.15 47.29 -103.05
CA THR A 995 62.24 46.74 -104.04
C THR A 995 62.25 45.21 -104.01
N TYR A 996 61.06 44.60 -104.03
CA TYR A 996 60.91 43.16 -104.17
C TYR A 996 59.74 42.77 -105.07
N LEU A 997 59.87 41.61 -105.69
CA LEU A 997 58.81 40.80 -106.30
C LEU A 997 58.56 39.59 -105.40
N LYS A 998 57.31 39.37 -105.00
CA LYS A 998 56.81 38.10 -104.45
C LYS A 998 55.92 37.46 -105.51
N ILE A 999 56.07 36.15 -105.72
CA ILE A 999 55.20 35.39 -106.60
C ILE A 999 54.95 34.00 -106.03
N LYS A 1000 53.72 33.51 -106.16
CA LYS A 1000 53.31 32.15 -105.78
C LYS A 1000 52.40 31.60 -106.86
N ARG A 1001 52.42 30.28 -107.03
CA ARG A 1001 51.35 29.59 -107.76
C ARG A 1001 50.09 29.59 -106.89
N VAL A 1002 48.93 29.90 -107.47
CA VAL A 1002 47.64 29.91 -106.76
C VAL A 1002 46.72 28.78 -107.21
N LEU A 1003 46.88 28.29 -108.46
CA LEU A 1003 46.31 27.06 -109.02
C LEU A 1003 47.34 26.47 -110.01
#